data_AF-A0A3F2RGM9-F1
#
_entry.id   AF-A0A3F2RGM9-F1
#
_cell.length_a   1.000
_cell.length_b   1.000
_cell.length_c   1.000
_cell.angle_alpha   90.00
_cell.angle_beta   90.00
_cell.angle_gamma   90.00
#
_symmetry.space_group_name_H-M   'P 1'
#
loop_
_entity.id
_entity.type
_entity.pdbx_description
1 polymer ?
#
loop_
_entity_poly.entity_id
_entity_poly.type
_entity_poly.pdbx_seq_one_letter_code
_entity_poly.pdbx_strand_id
1 'polypeptide(L)'
;MDKKSKASDGRKRKAGFLGFQAGEIAFIEDEMAALADEYGLEVDNDVASHVQERKRGKKTRRRQLSASKNTSSRVTSTQTNGTSVSSNRVRLLDSKPKQSEPEDAEDAHKVVLKRLSVVLPDTNLGLEERDEVKSKKDLIASAQCYKCQHGVLQHAVVLREDADAAATLPSGGQRLLGALFQIIKLGRLASSVFKSRVWTKSALDRLEAVLMHLKKQFVTGGTMNGQKSADELRQEMQLLTDLQAQHRKAQQAVGTASRDELPIALACVFDQMYFQTYYAALVLYGRACGAVPAPEAYLKEIEQFTPNSLPLLEAFLNRELVGSDVPSRLIRALALPVASSTSQEELARERQRAAQQEGENPLLSIYHARLREGIRLFYEEGVGMEGEMDAVLAAPKVGDAVIIKKNNKKKPQKKHYRREKSNSTRSSGSAGDAEGGSSTLTEMPSYPLLAQWRNNCRDWCCHLYAYATPTREALDVMAKYAPIVEVGAGTGYWSSLLQHSHVDVVAYDKCPPSAEGVDGNAYHGHVPPFCPVGRGGPEILGQEDMAGRALFLCYPPPGDAMAVRSVQLFQGDVILHVGEWQGDTGDQRFESELQRRFVLEQEVQLPNWGNSAYNLTVWRRKAKNIESKEWRAMSCFHCDKTLADAAAEGDPLRRCVVCKTNAYCSSICAQQDAVAHAAEHAARLVFLEEPTSDIGYDRIFENEAFYRELQEPDLGGSVVAIKSNWNALVKPSQDDDTDSNDEDQPSDEDSDAESQLTKSKTGFAFNFSN
;
A
#
# COMPACT_ATOMS: atom_id res chain seq x y z
N MET A 1 58.02 11.37 -25.94
CA MET A 1 58.78 11.60 -24.69
C MET A 1 58.08 12.74 -23.95
N ASP A 2 57.46 12.63 -22.79
CA ASP A 2 57.01 11.49 -21.99
C ASP A 2 55.86 11.97 -21.09
N LYS A 3 54.90 11.09 -20.84
CA LYS A 3 53.73 11.28 -19.96
C LYS A 3 54.14 11.37 -18.48
N LYS A 4 53.47 12.22 -17.69
CA LYS A 4 53.23 11.95 -16.26
C LYS A 4 51.80 12.30 -15.84
N SER A 5 51.06 11.23 -15.53
CA SER A 5 49.76 11.16 -14.88
C SER A 5 49.81 11.61 -13.41
N LYS A 6 48.84 12.40 -12.94
CA LYS A 6 48.52 12.54 -11.51
C LYS A 6 47.36 11.60 -11.17
N ALA A 7 47.66 10.60 -10.36
CA ALA A 7 46.76 9.57 -9.88
C ALA A 7 45.85 10.11 -8.76
N SER A 8 44.63 9.57 -8.73
CA SER A 8 43.64 9.64 -7.66
C SER A 8 44.17 9.07 -6.35
N ASP A 9 44.08 9.83 -5.26
CA ASP A 9 44.50 9.41 -3.93
C ASP A 9 43.44 8.49 -3.30
N GLY A 10 43.57 7.20 -3.55
CA GLY A 10 42.88 6.16 -2.80
C GLY A 10 43.57 5.98 -1.44
N ARG A 11 42.89 6.34 -0.35
CA ARG A 11 43.35 6.09 1.03
C ARG A 11 43.59 4.59 1.26
N LYS A 12 44.82 4.13 1.05
CA LYS A 12 45.33 2.87 1.59
C LYS A 12 45.70 3.08 3.06
N ARG A 13 45.17 2.23 3.95
CA ARG A 13 45.52 2.19 5.38
C ARG A 13 47.03 1.94 5.53
N LYS A 14 47.74 2.84 6.22
CA LYS A 14 49.09 2.53 6.73
C LYS A 14 48.93 1.52 7.86
N ALA A 15 49.63 0.39 7.76
CA ALA A 15 49.74 -0.57 8.85
C ALA A 15 50.38 0.14 10.06
N GLY A 16 49.66 0.18 11.19
CA GLY A 16 50.17 0.73 12.46
C GLY A 16 49.26 1.71 13.21
N PHE A 17 48.12 2.15 12.67
CA PHE A 17 47.17 2.99 13.41
C PHE A 17 45.99 2.13 13.92
N LEU A 18 46.06 1.73 15.19
CA LEU A 18 44.93 1.17 15.95
C LEU A 18 44.05 2.33 16.43
N GLY A 19 43.22 2.86 15.53
CA GLY A 19 42.24 3.89 15.88
C GLY A 19 40.99 3.74 15.02
N PHE A 20 39.82 3.73 15.66
CA PHE A 20 38.54 3.80 14.98
C PHE A 20 38.46 5.09 14.14
N GLN A 21 37.87 5.03 12.96
CA GLN A 21 37.57 6.23 12.17
C GLN A 21 36.52 7.09 12.87
N ALA A 22 36.47 8.39 12.59
CA ALA A 22 35.50 9.29 13.22
C ALA A 22 34.03 8.81 13.08
N GLY A 23 33.69 8.16 11.97
CA GLY A 23 32.37 7.55 11.78
C GLY A 23 32.14 6.29 12.61
N GLU A 24 33.17 5.48 12.85
CA GLU A 24 33.11 4.29 13.71
C GLU A 24 33.03 4.70 15.19
N ILE A 25 33.76 5.74 15.60
CA ILE A 25 33.67 6.33 16.95
C ILE A 25 32.26 6.87 17.18
N ALA A 26 31.71 7.66 16.25
CA ALA A 26 30.36 8.19 16.37
C ALA A 26 29.30 7.07 16.47
N PHE A 27 29.48 5.98 15.72
CA PHE A 27 28.61 4.81 15.82
C PHE A 27 28.71 4.13 17.20
N ILE A 28 29.92 3.92 17.71
CA ILE A 28 30.15 3.31 19.03
C ILE A 28 29.59 4.19 20.16
N GLU A 29 29.82 5.49 20.11
CA GLU A 29 29.27 6.46 21.07
C GLU A 29 27.73 6.47 21.06
N ASP A 30 27.13 6.45 19.87
CA ASP A 30 25.69 6.38 19.69
C ASP A 30 25.10 5.06 20.23
N GLU A 31 25.81 3.93 20.06
CA GLU A 31 25.45 2.62 20.60
C GLU A 31 25.62 2.54 22.12
N MET A 32 26.70 3.08 22.66
CA MET A 32 26.93 3.16 24.11
C MET A 32 25.86 4.00 24.80
N ALA A 33 25.53 5.16 24.22
CA ALA A 33 24.48 6.02 24.74
C ALA A 33 23.10 5.33 24.68
N ALA A 34 22.83 4.58 23.62
CA ALA A 34 21.58 3.83 23.49
C ALA A 34 21.48 2.65 24.47
N LEU A 35 22.55 1.88 24.66
CA LEU A 35 22.59 0.80 25.63
C LEU A 35 22.47 1.34 27.06
N ALA A 36 23.13 2.45 27.36
CA ALA A 36 23.03 3.07 28.66
C ALA A 36 21.60 3.58 28.93
N ASP A 37 20.96 4.25 27.96
CA ASP A 37 19.54 4.63 28.05
C ASP A 37 18.62 3.42 28.20
N GLU A 38 18.94 2.30 27.51
CA GLU A 38 18.19 1.04 27.57
C GLU A 38 18.30 0.33 28.93
N TYR A 39 19.46 0.39 29.59
CA TYR A 39 19.73 -0.24 30.89
C TYR A 39 19.66 0.74 32.07
N GLY A 40 19.25 1.99 31.86
CA GLY A 40 19.20 3.02 32.91
C GLY A 40 20.57 3.38 33.49
N LEU A 41 21.63 3.23 32.70
CA LEU A 41 23.01 3.53 33.08
C LEU A 41 23.34 4.98 32.70
N GLU A 42 24.20 5.62 33.49
CA GLU A 42 24.71 6.94 33.15
C GLU A 42 25.69 6.84 31.98
N VAL A 43 25.47 7.67 30.96
CA VAL A 43 26.37 7.84 29.82
C VAL A 43 27.46 8.83 30.21
N ASP A 44 28.70 8.55 29.83
CA ASP A 44 29.80 9.51 29.98
C ASP A 44 29.46 10.87 29.34
N ASN A 45 29.79 11.97 30.02
CA ASN A 45 29.41 13.32 29.61
C ASN A 45 29.91 13.71 28.21
N ASP A 46 31.09 13.23 27.82
CA ASP A 46 31.66 13.53 26.50
C ASP A 46 30.90 12.79 25.40
N VAL A 47 30.58 11.52 25.65
CA VAL A 47 29.74 10.70 24.76
C VAL A 47 28.34 11.31 24.63
N ALA A 48 27.73 11.71 25.75
CA ALA A 48 26.41 12.35 25.77
C ALA A 48 26.42 13.68 25.00
N SER A 49 27.46 14.49 25.17
CA SER A 49 27.64 15.76 24.44
C SER A 49 27.78 15.54 22.94
N HIS A 50 28.66 14.63 22.51
CA HIS A 50 28.86 14.30 21.09
C HIS A 50 27.58 13.79 20.43
N VAL A 51 26.83 12.90 21.10
CA VAL A 51 25.53 12.40 20.62
C VAL A 51 24.52 13.54 20.50
N GLN A 52 24.46 14.45 21.48
CA GLN A 52 23.57 15.60 21.43
C GLN A 52 23.94 16.61 20.33
N GLU A 53 25.22 16.89 20.12
CA GLU A 53 25.69 17.76 19.05
C GLU A 53 25.34 17.20 17.67
N ARG A 54 25.52 15.89 17.44
CA ARG A 54 25.10 15.24 16.20
C ARG A 54 23.59 15.33 15.98
N LYS A 55 22.79 15.07 17.02
CA LYS A 55 21.32 15.22 16.98
C LYS A 55 20.89 16.67 16.70
N ARG A 56 21.57 17.66 17.28
CA ARG A 56 21.33 19.10 17.04
C ARG A 56 21.78 19.52 15.64
N GLY A 57 22.87 18.97 15.12
CA GLY A 57 23.35 19.20 13.75
C GLY A 57 22.35 18.75 12.70
N LYS A 58 21.80 17.53 12.85
CA LYS A 58 20.69 17.02 12.00
C LYS A 58 19.46 17.94 12.03
N LYS A 59 19.05 18.41 13.22
CA LYS A 59 17.92 19.35 13.39
C LYS A 59 18.18 20.77 12.88
N THR A 60 19.43 21.26 12.92
CA THR A 60 19.80 22.62 12.49
C THR A 60 19.94 22.70 10.98
N ARG A 61 20.54 21.68 10.34
CA ARG A 61 20.55 21.53 8.88
C ARG A 61 19.13 21.47 8.31
N ARG A 62 18.21 20.79 9.02
CA ARG A 62 16.76 20.76 8.76
C ARG A 62 16.06 22.14 8.85
N ARG A 63 16.60 23.12 9.59
CA ARG A 63 16.07 24.51 9.65
C ARG A 63 16.69 25.42 8.58
N GLN A 64 17.95 25.21 8.21
CA GLN A 64 18.67 26.04 7.24
C GLN A 64 18.26 25.74 5.78
N LEU A 65 17.99 24.47 5.44
CA LEU A 65 17.51 24.08 4.11
C LEU A 65 16.19 24.76 3.71
N SER A 66 15.34 25.16 4.67
CA SER A 66 14.10 25.89 4.40
C SER A 66 14.23 27.41 4.49
N ALA A 67 15.15 27.94 5.31
CA ALA A 67 15.34 29.39 5.41
C ALA A 67 15.90 29.99 4.11
N SER A 68 16.72 29.22 3.37
CA SER A 68 17.24 29.65 2.06
C SER A 68 16.18 29.70 0.96
N LYS A 69 15.05 28.97 1.11
CA LYS A 69 13.94 28.97 0.14
C LYS A 69 13.14 30.28 0.14
N ASN A 70 13.18 31.05 1.24
CA ASN A 70 12.47 32.33 1.35
C ASN A 70 13.31 33.57 0.97
N THR A 71 14.58 33.40 0.57
CA THR A 71 15.50 34.55 0.39
C THR A 71 15.78 34.95 -1.06
N SER A 72 15.21 34.29 -2.07
CA SER A 72 15.43 34.62 -3.47
C SER A 72 14.27 35.39 -4.12
N SER A 73 13.91 36.53 -3.55
CA SER A 73 13.09 37.54 -4.25
C SER A 73 13.40 38.93 -3.70
N ARG A 74 14.60 39.43 -3.96
CA ARG A 74 14.95 40.82 -3.66
C ARG A 74 14.75 41.68 -4.91
N VAL A 75 13.51 42.09 -5.15
CA VAL A 75 13.20 43.25 -5.98
C VAL A 75 12.63 44.35 -5.08
N THR A 76 13.31 45.49 -5.12
CA THR A 76 13.03 46.75 -4.44
C THR A 76 11.61 47.27 -4.67
N SER A 77 10.87 47.62 -3.61
CA SER A 77 10.28 48.97 -3.44
C SER A 77 9.40 49.12 -2.17
N THR A 78 9.69 50.20 -1.44
CA THR A 78 8.83 51.09 -0.63
C THR A 78 7.75 50.54 0.31
N GLN A 79 7.94 50.91 1.57
CA GLN A 79 6.99 50.88 2.69
C GLN A 79 5.58 51.34 2.30
N THR A 80 4.60 50.47 2.57
CA THR A 80 3.23 50.88 2.91
C THR A 80 2.73 50.02 4.07
N ASN A 81 2.21 50.70 5.11
CA ASN A 81 1.53 50.09 6.24
C ASN A 81 0.20 49.50 5.76
N GLY A 82 -0.07 48.22 6.07
CA GLY A 82 -1.37 47.61 5.82
C GLY A 82 -1.47 46.19 6.35
N THR A 83 -2.34 46.03 7.36
CA THR A 83 -3.12 44.82 7.73
C THR A 83 -2.44 43.45 7.72
N SER A 84 -2.31 42.88 8.91
CA SER A 84 -1.92 41.50 9.16
C SER A 84 -2.77 40.51 8.35
N VAL A 85 -2.15 39.86 7.37
CA VAL A 85 -2.72 38.70 6.67
C VAL A 85 -2.88 37.58 7.68
N SER A 86 -4.10 37.03 7.73
CA SER A 86 -4.49 35.90 8.56
C SER A 86 -3.47 34.75 8.44
N SER A 87 -2.91 34.33 9.57
CA SER A 87 -2.03 33.18 9.66
C SER A 87 -2.83 31.93 9.28
N ASN A 88 -2.72 31.47 8.03
CA ASN A 88 -3.25 30.20 7.56
C ASN A 88 -2.53 29.05 8.29
N ARG A 89 -2.96 28.73 9.52
CA ARG A 89 -2.51 27.53 10.23
C ARG A 89 -3.63 26.51 10.22
N VAL A 90 -3.35 25.35 9.65
CA VAL A 90 -4.14 24.14 9.76
C VAL A 90 -4.07 23.66 11.20
N ARG A 91 -5.22 23.43 11.83
CA ARG A 91 -5.34 22.72 13.11
C ARG A 91 -6.12 21.44 12.87
N LEU A 92 -5.60 20.31 13.31
CA LEU A 92 -6.32 19.04 13.20
C LEU A 92 -7.24 18.84 14.39
N LEU A 93 -8.30 18.07 14.18
CA LEU A 93 -9.22 17.71 15.24
C LEU A 93 -8.56 16.67 16.16
N ASP A 94 -8.28 17.06 17.40
CA ASP A 94 -7.80 16.12 18.43
C ASP A 94 -8.88 15.07 18.74
N SER A 95 -8.73 13.86 18.23
CA SER A 95 -9.43 12.69 18.75
C SER A 95 -8.76 12.32 20.07
N LYS A 96 -9.29 12.77 21.21
CA LYS A 96 -8.72 12.40 22.52
C LYS A 96 -8.68 10.88 22.65
N PRO A 97 -7.50 10.22 22.65
CA PRO A 97 -7.41 8.90 23.23
C PRO A 97 -7.68 9.07 24.74
N LYS A 98 -8.31 8.09 25.40
CA LYS A 98 -8.42 8.10 26.86
C LYS A 98 -6.99 8.16 27.43
N GLN A 99 -6.53 9.34 27.84
CA GLN A 99 -5.23 9.52 28.46
C GLN A 99 -5.35 9.22 29.95
N SER A 100 -4.58 8.25 30.42
CA SER A 100 -4.19 8.17 31.82
C SER A 100 -3.27 9.34 32.16
N GLU A 101 -3.41 9.90 33.36
CA GLU A 101 -2.69 11.08 33.85
C GLU A 101 -1.16 10.94 33.77
N PRO A 102 -0.42 12.06 33.66
CA PRO A 102 1.03 12.05 33.61
C PRO A 102 1.58 11.73 35.00
N GLU A 103 2.17 10.55 35.16
CA GLU A 103 2.98 10.23 36.34
C GLU A 103 4.35 10.88 36.22
N ASP A 104 4.85 11.33 37.37
CA ASP A 104 6.15 11.95 37.61
C ASP A 104 7.31 11.13 37.02
N ALA A 105 8.50 11.73 36.98
CA ALA A 105 9.73 11.17 36.40
C ALA A 105 10.12 9.79 36.98
N GLU A 106 9.43 8.75 36.54
CA GLU A 106 9.70 7.35 36.79
C GLU A 106 10.67 6.82 35.73
N ASP A 107 11.57 5.95 36.18
CA ASP A 107 12.49 5.14 35.40
C ASP A 107 11.84 4.70 34.06
N ALA A 108 12.46 5.09 32.94
CA ALA A 108 11.94 4.82 31.59
C ALA A 108 11.63 3.33 31.38
N HIS A 109 12.37 2.45 32.06
CA HIS A 109 12.14 1.01 32.04
C HIS A 109 10.81 0.61 32.71
N LYS A 110 10.44 1.23 33.83
CA LYS A 110 9.17 0.99 34.54
C LYS A 110 7.98 1.54 33.76
N VAL A 111 8.14 2.69 33.11
CA VAL A 111 7.10 3.27 32.24
C VAL A 111 6.85 2.39 31.02
N VAL A 112 7.91 1.86 30.40
CA VAL A 112 7.80 0.89 29.30
C VAL A 112 7.15 -0.41 29.78
N LEU A 113 7.56 -0.96 30.93
CA LEU A 113 6.93 -2.14 31.54
C LEU A 113 5.44 -1.95 31.84
N LYS A 114 5.05 -0.79 32.39
CA LYS A 114 3.65 -0.44 32.69
C LYS A 114 2.79 -0.22 31.43
N ARG A 115 3.38 0.32 30.36
CA ARG A 115 2.68 0.47 29.07
C ARG A 115 2.61 -0.85 28.30
N LEU A 116 3.65 -1.66 28.39
CA LEU A 116 3.68 -2.99 27.79
C LEU A 116 2.83 -3.99 28.56
N SER A 117 2.60 -3.85 29.87
CA SER A 117 1.73 -4.75 30.64
C SER A 117 0.27 -4.76 30.16
N VAL A 118 -0.18 -3.70 29.49
CA VAL A 118 -1.49 -3.62 28.82
C VAL A 118 -1.52 -4.42 27.50
N VAL A 119 -0.36 -4.61 26.89
CA VAL A 119 -0.14 -5.29 25.59
C VAL A 119 0.33 -6.74 25.79
N LEU A 120 0.99 -7.02 26.91
CA LEU A 120 1.37 -8.35 27.34
C LEU A 120 0.08 -9.12 27.58
N PRO A 121 -0.14 -10.23 26.87
CA PRO A 121 -1.36 -10.98 27.03
C PRO A 121 -1.52 -11.40 28.52
N ASP A 122 -2.75 -11.39 29.06
CA ASP A 122 -3.13 -11.91 30.41
C ASP A 122 -2.67 -13.35 30.69
N THR A 123 -2.08 -13.94 29.67
CA THR A 123 -1.27 -15.12 29.70
C THR A 123 -0.08 -14.90 30.62
N ASN A 124 -0.29 -15.24 31.88
CA ASN A 124 0.74 -15.86 32.70
C ASN A 124 1.22 -17.14 31.95
N LEU A 125 1.98 -16.97 30.87
CA LEU A 125 2.95 -17.94 30.41
C LEU A 125 3.92 -18.00 31.57
N GLY A 126 3.73 -18.93 32.50
CA GLY A 126 4.47 -19.04 33.77
C GLY A 126 5.98 -19.09 33.59
N LEU A 127 6.56 -17.94 33.28
CA LEU A 127 7.96 -17.65 33.13
C LEU A 127 8.27 -16.74 34.32
N GLU A 128 8.28 -17.33 35.52
CA GLU A 128 9.12 -16.76 36.57
C GLU A 128 10.56 -16.79 36.03
N GLU A 129 11.22 -15.63 36.01
CA GLU A 129 12.68 -15.58 35.94
C GLU A 129 13.20 -16.35 37.15
N ARG A 130 13.62 -17.60 36.94
CA ARG A 130 14.42 -18.32 37.91
C ARG A 130 15.83 -18.40 37.39
N ASP A 131 16.73 -17.99 38.28
CA ASP A 131 18.17 -17.97 38.14
C ASP A 131 18.70 -19.16 37.37
N GLU A 132 19.65 -18.85 36.49
CA GLU A 132 20.48 -19.80 35.78
C GLU A 132 20.93 -20.92 36.73
N VAL A 133 20.54 -22.16 36.41
CA VAL A 133 21.35 -23.39 36.46
C VAL A 133 20.42 -24.62 36.53
N LYS A 134 20.55 -25.47 35.50
CA LYS A 134 20.11 -26.88 35.34
C LYS A 134 18.79 -27.19 34.58
N SER A 135 19.05 -27.87 33.46
CA SER A 135 18.17 -28.68 32.61
C SER A 135 17.30 -27.91 31.61
N LYS A 136 17.62 -28.11 30.31
CA LYS A 136 16.76 -27.84 29.16
C LYS A 136 15.51 -28.75 29.22
N LYS A 137 14.65 -28.56 30.23
CA LYS A 137 13.29 -29.06 30.18
C LYS A 137 12.49 -28.11 29.29
N ASP A 138 11.76 -28.68 28.34
CA ASP A 138 10.93 -28.00 27.34
C ASP A 138 10.17 -26.83 27.96
N LEU A 139 10.54 -25.59 27.62
CA LEU A 139 9.83 -24.35 28.01
C LEU A 139 8.34 -24.39 27.61
N ILE A 140 7.99 -25.26 26.66
CA ILE A 140 6.62 -25.50 26.17
C ILE A 140 5.90 -26.58 27.01
N ALA A 141 6.61 -27.54 27.61
CA ALA A 141 5.99 -28.51 28.52
C ALA A 141 5.46 -27.83 29.79
N SER A 142 6.07 -26.70 30.19
CA SER A 142 5.56 -25.81 31.24
C SER A 142 4.45 -24.86 30.79
N ALA A 143 4.23 -24.69 29.48
CA ALA A 143 3.18 -23.84 28.89
C ALA A 143 1.85 -24.59 28.67
N GLN A 144 1.60 -25.64 29.46
CA GLN A 144 0.33 -26.36 29.45
C GLN A 144 -0.71 -25.61 30.29
N CYS A 145 -1.97 -25.60 29.83
CA CYS A 145 -3.09 -25.14 30.66
C CYS A 145 -3.28 -26.08 31.86
N TYR A 146 -2.77 -25.67 33.03
CA TYR A 146 -2.89 -26.42 34.29
C TYR A 146 -4.34 -26.61 34.77
N LYS A 147 -5.30 -25.82 34.24
CA LYS A 147 -6.72 -25.96 34.56
C LYS A 147 -7.42 -27.11 33.83
N CYS A 148 -6.89 -27.55 32.69
CA CYS A 148 -7.66 -28.29 31.71
C CYS A 148 -6.90 -29.47 31.05
N GLN A 149 -5.58 -29.55 31.24
CA GLN A 149 -4.71 -30.68 30.89
C GLN A 149 -4.77 -31.20 29.43
N HIS A 150 -5.34 -30.45 28.48
CA HIS A 150 -5.48 -30.87 27.08
C HIS A 150 -4.35 -30.39 26.15
N GLY A 151 -3.29 -29.78 26.67
CA GLY A 151 -2.08 -29.46 25.88
C GLY A 151 -2.25 -28.35 24.81
N VAL A 152 -3.19 -27.40 24.99
CA VAL A 152 -3.45 -26.29 24.06
C VAL A 152 -3.04 -24.94 24.66
N LEU A 153 -2.44 -24.06 23.84
CA LEU A 153 -2.02 -22.68 24.15
C LEU A 153 -3.24 -21.74 24.29
N GLN A 154 -3.78 -21.67 25.52
CA GLN A 154 -4.61 -20.60 26.11
C GLN A 154 -6.01 -20.29 25.54
N HIS A 155 -6.78 -19.49 26.32
CA HIS A 155 -8.24 -19.55 26.52
C HIS A 155 -9.02 -18.22 26.39
N ALA A 156 -8.45 -17.10 25.96
CA ALA A 156 -9.22 -15.85 25.90
C ALA A 156 -9.03 -15.13 24.57
N VAL A 157 -10.11 -15.06 23.79
CA VAL A 157 -10.34 -14.10 22.72
C VAL A 157 -11.55 -13.28 23.16
N VAL A 158 -11.49 -11.95 23.05
CA VAL A 158 -12.60 -11.07 23.41
C VAL A 158 -13.77 -11.35 22.47
N LEU A 159 -14.92 -11.70 23.04
CA LEU A 159 -16.15 -11.99 22.31
C LEU A 159 -17.00 -10.72 22.22
N ARG A 160 -17.74 -10.58 21.12
CA ARG A 160 -18.79 -9.56 21.02
C ARG A 160 -19.96 -9.91 21.94
N GLU A 161 -20.64 -8.89 22.46
CA GLU A 161 -21.75 -9.01 23.42
C GLU A 161 -23.05 -9.59 22.80
N ASP A 162 -23.12 -9.74 21.48
CA ASP A 162 -24.35 -10.07 20.75
C ASP A 162 -24.44 -11.52 20.24
N ALA A 163 -23.54 -12.42 20.66
CA ALA A 163 -23.54 -13.82 20.25
C ALA A 163 -23.74 -14.79 21.44
N ASP A 164 -24.48 -15.88 21.18
CA ASP A 164 -24.93 -16.86 22.17
C ASP A 164 -23.76 -17.56 22.90
N ALA A 165 -23.80 -17.63 24.23
CA ALA A 165 -22.65 -17.95 25.10
C ALA A 165 -22.08 -19.38 24.92
N ALA A 166 -22.88 -20.30 24.34
CA ALA A 166 -22.45 -21.68 24.07
C ALA A 166 -21.91 -21.89 22.64
N ALA A 167 -22.18 -20.97 21.71
CA ALA A 167 -21.70 -21.00 20.32
C ALA A 167 -20.43 -20.15 20.10
N THR A 168 -19.92 -19.52 21.16
CA THR A 168 -18.95 -18.41 21.10
C THR A 168 -17.56 -18.74 21.65
N LEU A 169 -17.25 -20.00 21.99
CA LEU A 169 -15.87 -20.33 22.33
C LEU A 169 -15.00 -20.29 21.05
N PRO A 170 -13.95 -19.44 21.00
CA PRO A 170 -13.12 -19.31 19.81
C PRO A 170 -12.50 -20.66 19.45
N SER A 171 -12.37 -20.99 18.16
CA SER A 171 -11.69 -22.22 17.73
C SER A 171 -10.22 -22.22 18.18
N GLY A 172 -9.57 -23.39 18.21
CA GLY A 172 -8.13 -23.43 18.49
C GLY A 172 -7.32 -22.59 17.51
N GLY A 173 -7.70 -22.56 16.23
CA GLY A 173 -7.09 -21.72 15.20
C GLY A 173 -7.31 -20.23 15.45
N GLN A 174 -8.51 -19.80 15.87
CA GLN A 174 -8.75 -18.40 16.26
C GLN A 174 -7.88 -17.98 17.45
N ARG A 175 -7.72 -18.85 18.45
CA ARG A 175 -6.84 -18.58 19.61
C ARG A 175 -5.38 -18.51 19.20
N LEU A 176 -4.93 -19.39 18.30
CA LEU A 176 -3.58 -19.35 17.74
C LEU A 176 -3.31 -18.02 17.02
N LEU A 177 -4.20 -17.62 16.11
CA LEU A 177 -4.05 -16.38 15.35
C LEU A 177 -4.04 -15.15 16.28
N GLY A 178 -4.88 -15.16 17.31
CA GLY A 178 -4.86 -14.14 18.36
C GLY A 178 -3.54 -14.10 19.13
N ALA A 179 -2.98 -15.26 19.50
CA ALA A 179 -1.69 -15.33 20.18
C ALA A 179 -0.53 -14.82 19.29
N LEU A 180 -0.50 -15.22 18.01
CA LEU A 180 0.46 -14.72 17.02
C LEU A 180 0.35 -13.19 16.90
N PHE A 181 -0.87 -12.67 16.78
CA PHE A 181 -1.12 -11.24 16.72
C PHE A 181 -0.55 -10.49 17.93
N GLN A 182 -0.77 -10.96 19.16
CA GLN A 182 -0.25 -10.27 20.36
C GLN A 182 1.29 -10.23 20.36
N ILE A 183 1.96 -11.30 19.94
CA ILE A 183 3.43 -11.33 19.86
C ILE A 183 3.94 -10.38 18.76
N ILE A 184 3.29 -10.37 17.59
CA ILE A 184 3.62 -9.48 16.48
C ILE A 184 3.44 -8.01 16.91
N LYS A 185 2.33 -7.69 17.58
CA LYS A 185 2.04 -6.36 18.10
C LYS A 185 3.08 -5.92 19.13
N LEU A 186 3.46 -6.80 20.06
CA LEU A 186 4.54 -6.54 21.02
C LEU A 186 5.84 -6.19 20.30
N GLY A 187 6.23 -6.99 19.31
CA GLY A 187 7.42 -6.74 18.50
C GLY A 187 7.37 -5.40 17.75
N ARG A 188 6.21 -5.09 17.14
CA ARG A 188 5.97 -3.82 16.45
C ARG A 188 6.15 -2.63 17.39
N LEU A 189 5.49 -2.62 18.53
CA LEU A 189 5.56 -1.52 19.50
C LEU A 189 6.98 -1.39 20.07
N ALA A 190 7.58 -2.50 20.47
CA ALA A 190 8.93 -2.53 21.01
C ALA A 190 9.96 -1.93 20.04
N SER A 191 9.91 -2.31 18.75
CA SER A 191 10.94 -1.95 17.79
C SER A 191 10.82 -0.53 17.24
N SER A 192 9.59 -0.07 17.02
CA SER A 192 9.34 1.13 16.20
C SER A 192 8.78 2.31 16.98
N VAL A 193 8.11 2.04 18.10
CA VAL A 193 7.55 3.06 18.99
C VAL A 193 8.51 3.30 20.16
N PHE A 194 8.83 2.24 20.90
CA PHE A 194 9.74 2.32 22.05
C PHE A 194 11.22 2.19 21.69
N LYS A 195 11.54 1.72 20.48
CA LYS A 195 12.92 1.50 19.99
C LYS A 195 13.78 0.64 20.95
N SER A 196 13.17 -0.26 21.71
CA SER A 196 13.86 -1.15 22.66
C SER A 196 14.37 -2.42 21.98
N ARG A 197 15.65 -2.72 22.12
CA ARG A 197 16.27 -3.93 21.56
C ARG A 197 15.96 -5.15 22.40
N VAL A 198 15.94 -5.02 23.72
CA VAL A 198 15.59 -6.10 24.67
C VAL A 198 14.18 -6.61 24.38
N TRP A 199 13.19 -5.71 24.31
CA TRP A 199 11.80 -6.12 24.04
C TRP A 199 11.59 -6.62 22.61
N THR A 200 12.30 -6.04 21.64
CA THR A 200 12.31 -6.55 20.26
C THR A 200 12.82 -7.99 20.21
N LYS A 201 13.96 -8.26 20.87
CA LYS A 201 14.53 -9.60 20.94
C LYS A 201 13.59 -10.58 21.65
N SER A 202 13.04 -10.20 22.79
CA SER A 202 12.06 -11.00 23.53
C SER A 202 10.84 -11.39 22.68
N ALA A 203 10.30 -10.44 21.90
CA ALA A 203 9.20 -10.72 20.98
C ALA A 203 9.59 -11.70 19.86
N LEU A 204 10.79 -11.53 19.28
CA LEU A 204 11.31 -12.42 18.24
C LEU A 204 11.58 -13.84 18.76
N ASP A 205 12.14 -13.98 19.96
CA ASP A 205 12.41 -15.29 20.59
C ASP A 205 11.09 -16.02 20.91
N ARG A 206 10.08 -15.29 21.41
CA ARG A 206 8.73 -15.84 21.63
C ARG A 206 8.06 -16.27 20.33
N LEU A 207 8.16 -15.46 19.29
CA LEU A 207 7.63 -15.79 17.98
C LEU A 207 8.32 -17.05 17.42
N GLU A 208 9.64 -17.15 17.54
CA GLU A 208 10.40 -18.33 17.11
C GLU A 208 9.91 -19.61 17.81
N ALA A 209 9.73 -19.56 19.12
CA ALA A 209 9.24 -20.70 19.90
C ALA A 209 7.87 -21.18 19.41
N VAL A 210 6.93 -20.26 19.15
CA VAL A 210 5.60 -20.59 18.60
C VAL A 210 5.72 -21.19 17.20
N LEU A 211 6.50 -20.58 16.30
CA LEU A 211 6.67 -21.07 14.93
C LEU A 211 7.34 -22.46 14.90
N MET A 212 8.31 -22.72 15.77
CA MET A 212 8.92 -24.05 15.92
C MET A 212 7.92 -25.09 16.42
N HIS A 213 7.05 -24.71 17.37
CA HIS A 213 6.00 -25.58 17.88
C HIS A 213 5.01 -25.96 16.78
N LEU A 214 4.48 -24.98 16.03
CA LEU A 214 3.57 -25.21 14.91
C LEU A 214 4.19 -26.11 13.85
N LYS A 215 5.46 -25.86 13.50
CA LYS A 215 6.19 -26.72 12.56
C LYS A 215 6.25 -28.17 13.03
N LYS A 216 6.50 -28.40 14.33
CA LYS A 216 6.54 -29.75 14.91
C LYS A 216 5.17 -30.41 14.84
N GLN A 217 4.10 -29.69 15.17
CA GLN A 217 2.72 -30.20 15.09
C GLN A 217 2.37 -30.69 13.68
N PHE A 218 2.64 -29.87 12.66
CA PHE A 218 2.38 -30.23 11.26
C PHE A 218 3.18 -31.45 10.79
N VAL A 219 4.44 -31.60 11.25
CA VAL A 219 5.26 -32.79 10.92
C VAL A 219 4.72 -34.07 11.56
N THR A 220 4.15 -33.97 12.76
CA THR A 220 3.57 -35.12 13.48
C THR A 220 2.16 -35.52 13.02
N GLY A 221 1.68 -34.98 11.90
CA GLY A 221 0.37 -35.31 11.33
C GLY A 221 -0.82 -34.76 12.15
N GLY A 222 -0.55 -33.84 13.08
CA GLY A 222 -1.54 -33.33 14.02
C GLY A 222 -1.95 -31.88 13.73
N THR A 223 -3.25 -31.64 13.86
CA THR A 223 -3.90 -30.33 13.88
C THR A 223 -4.54 -30.12 15.26
N MET A 224 -3.72 -29.90 16.29
CA MET A 224 -4.24 -29.71 17.66
C MET A 224 -4.96 -28.36 17.85
N ASN A 225 -5.13 -27.57 16.77
CA ASN A 225 -5.80 -26.27 16.76
C ASN A 225 -7.27 -26.36 16.28
N GLY A 226 -7.80 -27.57 16.07
CA GLY A 226 -9.23 -27.76 15.76
C GLY A 226 -9.63 -27.39 14.33
N GLN A 227 -8.70 -27.51 13.38
CA GLN A 227 -8.96 -27.38 11.95
C GLN A 227 -9.96 -28.45 11.50
N LYS A 228 -10.96 -28.06 10.70
CA LYS A 228 -12.08 -28.89 10.24
C LYS A 228 -11.97 -29.31 8.77
N SER A 229 -11.05 -28.70 8.01
CA SER A 229 -10.90 -28.94 6.57
C SER A 229 -9.43 -29.00 6.12
N ALA A 230 -9.19 -29.63 4.96
CA ALA A 230 -7.86 -29.69 4.35
C ALA A 230 -7.36 -28.31 3.87
N ASP A 231 -8.28 -27.41 3.53
CA ASP A 231 -7.96 -26.04 3.11
C ASP A 231 -7.53 -25.17 4.31
N GLU A 232 -8.19 -25.31 5.46
CA GLU A 232 -7.73 -24.70 6.72
C GLU A 232 -6.29 -25.08 7.05
N LEU A 233 -5.96 -26.38 6.93
CA LEU A 233 -4.61 -26.88 7.14
C LEU A 233 -3.61 -26.26 6.16
N ARG A 234 -3.96 -26.18 4.88
CA ARG A 234 -3.09 -25.58 3.84
C ARG A 234 -2.81 -24.11 4.13
N GLN A 235 -3.84 -23.34 4.52
CA GLN A 235 -3.71 -21.92 4.83
C GLN A 235 -2.82 -21.69 6.07
N GLU A 236 -2.99 -22.47 7.13
CA GLU A 236 -2.12 -22.34 8.31
C GLU A 236 -0.66 -22.74 8.04
N MET A 237 -0.43 -23.77 7.21
CA MET A 237 0.93 -24.14 6.77
C MET A 237 1.59 -23.05 5.92
N GLN A 238 0.81 -22.38 5.07
CA GLN A 238 1.26 -21.23 4.29
C GLN A 238 1.62 -20.07 5.22
N LEU A 239 0.74 -19.73 6.17
CA LEU A 239 1.00 -18.70 7.18
C LEU A 239 2.28 -19.00 7.98
N LEU A 240 2.49 -20.24 8.42
CA LEU A 240 3.71 -20.63 9.12
C LEU A 240 4.96 -20.37 8.27
N THR A 241 4.92 -20.75 6.99
CA THR A 241 6.03 -20.55 6.06
C THR A 241 6.35 -19.07 5.89
N ASP A 242 5.31 -18.26 5.74
CA ASP A 242 5.39 -16.82 5.58
C ASP A 242 5.96 -16.14 6.83
N LEU A 243 5.46 -16.47 8.02
CA LEU A 243 5.95 -15.93 9.28
C LEU A 243 7.39 -16.34 9.56
N GLN A 244 7.82 -17.56 9.21
CA GLN A 244 9.23 -17.98 9.29
C GLN A 244 10.13 -17.19 8.33
N ALA A 245 9.62 -16.78 7.16
CA ALA A 245 10.37 -15.93 6.25
C ALA A 245 10.49 -14.49 6.79
N GLN A 246 9.42 -13.93 7.34
CA GLN A 246 9.47 -12.60 7.96
C GLN A 246 10.32 -12.58 9.22
N HIS A 247 10.27 -13.62 10.06
CA HIS A 247 11.07 -13.71 11.27
C HIS A 247 12.57 -13.67 10.96
N ARG A 248 13.02 -14.42 9.94
CA ARG A 248 14.40 -14.34 9.44
C ARG A 248 14.78 -12.94 8.95
N LYS A 249 13.86 -12.23 8.28
CA LYS A 249 14.10 -10.84 7.85
C LYS A 249 14.22 -9.90 9.06
N ALA A 250 13.40 -10.09 10.10
CA ALA A 250 13.50 -9.30 11.33
C ALA A 250 14.85 -9.53 12.03
N GLN A 251 15.28 -10.79 12.18
CA GLN A 251 16.58 -11.13 12.74
C GLN A 251 17.73 -10.53 11.92
N GLN A 252 17.64 -10.57 10.58
CA GLN A 252 18.61 -9.93 9.71
C GLN A 252 18.63 -8.41 9.91
N ALA A 253 17.47 -7.75 9.95
CA ALA A 253 17.37 -6.31 10.16
C ALA A 253 18.04 -5.88 11.47
N VAL A 254 17.79 -6.61 12.58
CA VAL A 254 18.46 -6.38 13.88
C VAL A 254 19.98 -6.45 13.77
N GLY A 255 20.52 -7.30 12.90
CA GLY A 255 21.96 -7.46 12.72
C GLY A 255 22.61 -6.50 11.71
N THR A 256 21.85 -5.90 10.78
CA THR A 256 22.43 -5.17 9.63
C THR A 256 21.94 -3.74 9.44
N ALA A 257 20.75 -3.38 9.94
CA ALA A 257 20.19 -2.05 9.74
C ALA A 257 20.92 -1.02 10.62
N SER A 258 21.08 0.21 10.11
CA SER A 258 21.57 1.31 10.94
C SER A 258 20.57 1.66 12.05
N ARG A 259 21.02 2.38 13.08
CA ARG A 259 20.16 2.77 14.21
C ARG A 259 18.90 3.51 13.79
N ASP A 260 19.02 4.42 12.83
CA ASP A 260 17.92 5.28 12.39
C ASP A 260 16.98 4.53 11.42
N GLU A 261 17.48 3.53 10.67
CA GLU A 261 16.70 2.68 9.76
C GLU A 261 15.99 1.52 10.46
N LEU A 262 16.59 0.98 11.53
CA LEU A 262 16.12 -0.24 12.20
C LEU A 262 14.64 -0.16 12.64
N PRO A 263 14.16 0.93 13.27
CA PRO A 263 12.75 1.07 13.65
C PRO A 263 11.80 0.91 12.47
N ILE A 264 12.17 1.46 11.30
CA ILE A 264 11.35 1.45 10.08
C ILE A 264 11.38 0.08 9.43
N ALA A 265 12.58 -0.52 9.33
CA ALA A 265 12.75 -1.87 8.78
C ALA A 265 11.93 -2.90 9.57
N LEU A 266 12.01 -2.85 10.90
CA LEU A 266 11.22 -3.74 11.76
C LEU A 266 9.72 -3.42 11.71
N ALA A 267 9.33 -2.15 11.62
CA ALA A 267 7.93 -1.79 11.43
C ALA A 267 7.35 -2.42 10.15
N CYS A 268 8.07 -2.33 9.02
CA CYS A 268 7.69 -3.02 7.78
C CYS A 268 7.56 -4.53 7.96
N VAL A 269 8.51 -5.18 8.64
CA VAL A 269 8.49 -6.64 8.81
C VAL A 269 7.35 -7.09 9.72
N PHE A 270 7.11 -6.42 10.85
CA PHE A 270 6.02 -6.76 11.75
C PHE A 270 4.65 -6.42 11.15
N ASP A 271 4.51 -5.32 10.41
CA ASP A 271 3.26 -5.02 9.70
C ASP A 271 2.97 -6.10 8.63
N GLN A 272 4.01 -6.60 7.94
CA GLN A 272 3.86 -7.73 7.01
C GLN A 272 3.37 -9.00 7.73
N MET A 273 3.95 -9.32 8.90
CA MET A 273 3.50 -10.47 9.71
C MET A 273 2.05 -10.29 10.15
N TYR A 274 1.68 -9.09 10.58
CA TYR A 274 0.32 -8.73 10.97
C TYR A 274 -0.66 -8.97 9.81
N PHE A 275 -0.40 -8.40 8.63
CA PHE A 275 -1.29 -8.55 7.48
C PHE A 275 -1.42 -10.00 7.01
N GLN A 276 -0.33 -10.80 7.05
CA GLN A 276 -0.40 -12.23 6.74
C GLN A 276 -1.29 -12.98 7.74
N THR A 277 -1.16 -12.66 9.03
CA THR A 277 -1.97 -13.27 10.09
C THR A 277 -3.44 -12.84 9.98
N TYR A 278 -3.70 -11.57 9.67
CA TYR A 278 -5.05 -11.04 9.44
C TYR A 278 -5.68 -11.65 8.18
N TYR A 279 -4.95 -11.77 7.07
CA TYR A 279 -5.44 -12.41 5.86
C TYR A 279 -5.84 -13.87 6.10
N ALA A 280 -5.02 -14.63 6.83
CA ALA A 280 -5.39 -15.98 7.23
C ALA A 280 -6.66 -16.00 8.08
N ALA A 281 -6.79 -15.11 9.07
CA ALA A 281 -8.00 -14.98 9.88
C ALA A 281 -9.23 -14.66 9.02
N LEU A 282 -9.07 -13.75 8.07
CA LEU A 282 -10.10 -13.25 7.17
C LEU A 282 -10.61 -14.33 6.21
N VAL A 283 -9.71 -15.09 5.61
CA VAL A 283 -10.07 -16.17 4.66
C VAL A 283 -10.71 -17.35 5.39
N LEU A 284 -10.20 -17.72 6.57
CA LEU A 284 -10.69 -18.88 7.31
C LEU A 284 -11.99 -18.63 8.08
N TYR A 285 -12.16 -17.41 8.59
CA TYR A 285 -13.23 -17.11 9.55
C TYR A 285 -14.10 -15.90 9.15
N GLY A 286 -13.82 -15.27 8.01
CA GLY A 286 -14.58 -14.13 7.50
C GLY A 286 -14.28 -12.79 8.20
N ARG A 287 -14.90 -11.71 7.69
CA ARG A 287 -14.66 -10.32 8.17
C ARG A 287 -15.10 -10.09 9.61
N ALA A 288 -16.04 -10.90 10.12
CA ALA A 288 -16.56 -10.78 11.48
C ALA A 288 -15.64 -11.41 12.54
N CYS A 289 -14.55 -12.07 12.14
CA CYS A 289 -13.63 -12.71 13.07
C CYS A 289 -12.81 -11.68 13.86
N GLY A 290 -13.00 -11.65 15.19
CA GLY A 290 -12.27 -10.76 16.10
C GLY A 290 -10.92 -11.29 16.58
N ALA A 291 -10.46 -12.45 16.09
CA ALA A 291 -9.20 -13.07 16.55
C ALA A 291 -7.97 -12.20 16.24
N VAL A 292 -7.98 -11.55 15.07
CA VAL A 292 -6.98 -10.58 14.64
C VAL A 292 -7.74 -9.31 14.28
N PRO A 293 -7.49 -8.17 14.94
CA PRO A 293 -8.19 -6.92 14.64
C PRO A 293 -8.01 -6.50 13.19
N ALA A 294 -9.00 -5.80 12.63
CA ALA A 294 -8.91 -5.22 11.29
C ALA A 294 -7.80 -4.14 11.21
N PRO A 295 -7.21 -3.88 10.03
CA PRO A 295 -6.07 -2.98 9.86
C PRO A 295 -6.25 -1.59 10.45
N GLU A 296 -7.44 -0.99 10.33
CA GLU A 296 -7.75 0.31 10.92
C GLU A 296 -7.71 0.27 12.46
N ALA A 297 -8.15 -0.82 13.08
CA ALA A 297 -8.13 -1.00 14.53
C ALA A 297 -6.70 -1.24 15.03
N TYR A 298 -5.93 -2.09 14.33
CA TYR A 298 -4.53 -2.36 14.64
C TYR A 298 -3.66 -1.09 14.59
N LEU A 299 -3.78 -0.29 13.51
CA LEU A 299 -3.01 0.94 13.38
C LEU A 299 -3.44 1.99 14.42
N LYS A 300 -4.75 2.12 14.69
CA LYS A 300 -5.26 3.03 15.72
C LYS A 300 -4.80 2.64 17.12
N GLU A 301 -4.62 1.35 17.39
CA GLU A 301 -4.03 0.87 18.65
C GLU A 301 -2.55 1.28 18.78
N ILE A 302 -1.75 1.14 17.71
CA ILE A 302 -0.35 1.60 17.69
C ILE A 302 -0.26 3.10 17.96
N GLU A 303 -1.16 3.89 17.36
CA GLU A 303 -1.17 5.34 17.50
C GLU A 303 -1.34 5.82 18.95
N GLN A 304 -2.05 5.07 19.78
CA GLN A 304 -2.24 5.39 21.21
C GLN A 304 -0.89 5.50 21.96
N PHE A 305 0.14 4.78 21.49
CA PHE A 305 1.48 4.82 22.06
C PHE A 305 2.37 5.92 21.45
N THR A 306 1.83 6.71 20.50
CA THR A 306 2.53 7.81 19.82
C THR A 306 1.75 9.14 19.93
N PRO A 307 1.49 9.66 21.13
CA PRO A 307 0.65 10.85 21.32
C PRO A 307 1.17 12.11 20.61
N ASN A 308 2.49 12.17 20.33
CA ASN A 308 3.10 13.29 19.61
C ASN A 308 2.89 13.23 18.09
N SER A 309 2.38 12.13 17.52
CA SER A 309 2.23 11.97 16.06
C SER A 309 1.30 13.01 15.44
N LEU A 310 0.22 13.38 16.13
CA LEU A 310 -0.76 14.35 15.63
C LEU A 310 -0.19 15.79 15.61
N PRO A 311 0.41 16.32 16.69
CA PRO A 311 1.14 17.60 16.63
C PRO A 311 2.24 17.63 15.56
N LEU A 312 2.94 16.51 15.33
CA LEU A 312 3.96 16.40 14.30
C LEU A 312 3.36 16.48 12.88
N LEU A 313 2.23 15.82 12.64
CA LEU A 313 1.47 15.97 11.40
C LEU A 313 1.04 17.43 11.20
N GLU A 314 0.46 18.08 12.22
CA GLU A 314 0.04 19.48 12.12
C GLU A 314 1.22 20.41 11.77
N ALA A 315 2.37 20.22 12.43
CA ALA A 315 3.58 20.98 12.15
C ALA A 315 4.09 20.74 10.71
N PHE A 316 4.05 19.48 10.25
CA PHE A 316 4.41 19.11 8.88
C PHE A 316 3.48 19.80 7.85
N LEU A 317 2.16 19.72 8.03
CA LEU A 317 1.20 20.32 7.12
C LEU A 317 1.39 21.83 7.01
N ASN A 318 1.51 22.51 8.14
CA ASN A 318 1.70 23.96 8.20
C ASN A 318 3.01 24.43 7.57
N ARG A 319 4.02 23.55 7.52
CA ARG A 319 5.34 23.88 7.01
C ARG A 319 5.49 23.55 5.53
N GLU A 320 5.02 22.38 5.12
CA GLU A 320 5.27 21.85 3.77
C GLU A 320 4.07 22.05 2.85
N LEU A 321 2.84 22.07 3.37
CA LEU A 321 1.61 22.09 2.58
C LEU A 321 0.78 23.39 2.70
N VAL A 322 1.28 24.39 3.43
CA VAL A 322 0.62 25.71 3.54
C VAL A 322 1.59 26.82 3.18
N GLY A 323 1.17 27.70 2.26
CA GLY A 323 1.92 28.87 1.82
C GLY A 323 1.15 29.64 0.75
N SER A 324 1.60 30.85 0.39
CA SER A 324 1.04 31.62 -0.73
C SER A 324 1.13 30.85 -2.05
N ASP A 325 2.26 30.17 -2.25
CA ASP A 325 2.60 29.46 -3.48
C ASP A 325 2.31 27.97 -3.39
N VAL A 326 1.59 27.53 -2.34
CA VAL A 326 1.20 26.13 -2.15
C VAL A 326 -0.32 25.99 -2.38
N PRO A 327 -0.75 25.19 -3.37
CA PRO A 327 -2.16 25.02 -3.66
C PRO A 327 -2.96 24.36 -2.53
N SER A 328 -4.08 24.97 -2.13
CA SER A 328 -4.97 24.43 -1.08
C SER A 328 -5.56 23.05 -1.40
N ARG A 329 -5.58 22.67 -2.69
CA ARG A 329 -6.00 21.33 -3.14
C ARG A 329 -5.18 20.19 -2.53
N LEU A 330 -3.91 20.43 -2.18
CA LEU A 330 -3.02 19.39 -1.64
C LEU A 330 -3.51 18.90 -0.29
N ILE A 331 -3.83 19.83 0.62
CA ILE A 331 -4.39 19.50 1.93
C ILE A 331 -5.77 18.86 1.79
N ARG A 332 -6.59 19.36 0.85
CA ARG A 332 -7.91 18.80 0.58
C ARG A 332 -7.82 17.34 0.12
N ALA A 333 -6.86 17.00 -0.74
CA ALA A 333 -6.64 15.65 -1.26
C ALA A 333 -6.29 14.64 -0.16
N LEU A 334 -5.69 15.06 0.95
CA LEU A 334 -5.41 14.19 2.10
C LEU A 334 -6.68 13.81 2.89
N ALA A 335 -7.79 14.53 2.65
CA ALA A 335 -9.08 14.33 3.31
C ALA A 335 -8.97 14.24 4.84
N LEU A 336 -8.10 15.08 5.42
CA LEU A 336 -7.84 15.10 6.86
C LEU A 336 -8.98 15.81 7.63
N PRO A 337 -9.26 15.39 8.87
CA PRO A 337 -10.21 16.06 9.74
C PRO A 337 -9.63 17.37 10.29
N VAL A 338 -9.77 18.46 9.52
CA VAL A 338 -9.24 19.80 9.85
C VAL A 338 -10.33 20.64 10.52
N ALA A 339 -9.94 21.42 11.54
CA ALA A 339 -10.76 22.46 12.13
C ALA A 339 -10.65 23.77 11.33
N SER A 340 -11.78 24.30 10.84
CA SER A 340 -11.83 25.59 10.13
C SER A 340 -12.55 26.70 10.91
N SER A 341 -12.98 26.46 12.15
CA SER A 341 -13.82 27.38 12.91
C SER A 341 -13.27 27.76 14.28
N THR A 342 -13.56 28.98 14.71
CA THR A 342 -13.33 29.48 16.07
C THR A 342 -14.51 29.16 17.01
N SER A 343 -15.65 28.72 16.47
CA SER A 343 -16.85 28.35 17.25
C SER A 343 -16.69 26.96 17.88
N GLN A 344 -16.88 26.87 19.19
CA GLN A 344 -16.79 25.60 19.93
C GLN A 344 -17.87 24.59 19.52
N GLU A 345 -19.08 25.05 19.17
CA GLU A 345 -20.15 24.17 18.69
C GLU A 345 -19.86 23.60 17.31
N GLU A 346 -19.32 24.43 16.41
CA GLU A 346 -18.94 24.00 15.06
C GLU A 346 -17.76 23.02 15.13
N LEU A 347 -16.76 23.31 15.97
CA LEU A 347 -15.67 22.38 16.28
C LEU A 347 -16.19 21.04 16.83
N ALA A 348 -17.18 21.05 17.72
CA ALA A 348 -17.77 19.83 18.25
C ALA A 348 -18.48 19.00 17.16
N ARG A 349 -19.23 19.67 16.26
CA ARG A 349 -19.86 19.01 15.10
C ARG A 349 -18.84 18.45 14.13
N GLU A 350 -17.77 19.19 13.81
CA GLU A 350 -16.70 18.70 12.95
C GLU A 350 -15.94 17.53 13.58
N ARG A 351 -15.70 17.54 14.91
CA ARG A 351 -15.15 16.37 15.62
C ARG A 351 -16.03 15.15 15.46
N GLN A 352 -17.34 15.31 15.57
CA GLN A 352 -18.28 14.21 15.40
C GLN A 352 -18.28 13.69 13.97
N ARG A 353 -18.24 14.56 12.96
CA ARG A 353 -18.13 14.16 11.55
C ARG A 353 -16.82 13.43 11.26
N ALA A 354 -15.71 13.92 11.79
CA ALA A 354 -14.41 13.27 11.65
C ALA A 354 -14.40 11.86 12.26
N ALA A 355 -14.93 11.73 13.48
CA ALA A 355 -15.04 10.43 14.16
C ALA A 355 -15.98 9.48 13.39
N GLN A 356 -17.07 9.99 12.84
CA GLN A 356 -17.99 9.23 12.00
C GLN A 356 -17.31 8.79 10.70
N GLN A 357 -16.58 9.68 10.02
CA GLN A 357 -15.85 9.38 8.79
C GLN A 357 -14.77 8.32 8.99
N GLU A 358 -14.03 8.37 10.11
CA GLU A 358 -13.06 7.34 10.44
C GLU A 358 -13.71 5.96 10.72
N GLY A 359 -14.93 5.96 11.26
CA GLY A 359 -15.69 4.74 11.53
C GLY A 359 -16.36 4.13 10.29
N GLU A 360 -16.82 4.98 9.36
CA GLU A 360 -17.52 4.55 8.15
C GLU A 360 -16.58 4.15 7.00
N ASN A 361 -15.33 4.63 7.00
CA ASN A 361 -14.37 4.37 5.92
C ASN A 361 -13.01 3.87 6.45
N PRO A 362 -12.89 2.56 6.73
CA PRO A 362 -11.66 1.93 7.21
C PRO A 362 -10.41 2.24 6.37
N LEU A 363 -10.51 2.20 5.04
CA LEU A 363 -9.37 2.43 4.15
C LEU A 363 -8.81 3.86 4.27
N LEU A 364 -9.68 4.86 4.49
CA LEU A 364 -9.26 6.23 4.73
C LEU A 364 -8.59 6.39 6.10
N SER A 365 -9.13 5.72 7.14
CA SER A 365 -8.52 5.69 8.48
C SER A 365 -7.11 5.09 8.45
N ILE A 366 -6.92 4.01 7.70
CA ILE A 366 -5.60 3.37 7.50
C ILE A 366 -4.65 4.33 6.77
N TYR A 367 -5.13 5.05 5.75
CA TYR A 367 -4.34 6.08 5.05
C TYR A 367 -3.84 7.16 6.00
N HIS A 368 -4.73 7.73 6.82
CA HIS A 368 -4.37 8.77 7.78
C HIS A 368 -3.37 8.28 8.82
N ALA A 369 -3.57 7.06 9.36
CA ALA A 369 -2.64 6.49 10.32
C ALA A 369 -1.26 6.24 9.71
N ARG A 370 -1.23 5.71 8.48
CA ARG A 370 0.04 5.47 7.76
C ARG A 370 0.78 6.76 7.44
N LEU A 371 0.06 7.83 7.08
CA LEU A 371 0.64 9.16 6.84
C LEU A 371 1.26 9.73 8.12
N ARG A 372 0.51 9.73 9.23
CA ARG A 372 1.00 10.22 10.54
C ARG A 372 2.27 9.50 10.98
N GLU A 373 2.27 8.17 10.91
CA GLU A 373 3.44 7.41 11.30
C GLU A 373 4.60 7.58 10.32
N GLY A 374 4.33 7.68 9.01
CA GLY A 374 5.35 7.98 8.01
C GLY A 374 6.06 9.32 8.27
N ILE A 375 5.33 10.37 8.63
CA ILE A 375 5.92 11.66 9.03
C ILE A 375 6.83 11.50 10.24
N ARG A 376 6.38 10.77 11.27
CA ARG A 376 7.20 10.48 12.45
C ARG A 376 8.48 9.75 12.09
N LEU A 377 8.41 8.74 11.23
CA LEU A 377 9.54 7.86 10.93
C LEU A 377 10.53 8.43 9.91
N PHE A 378 10.05 9.17 8.90
CA PHE A 378 10.91 9.67 7.81
C PHE A 378 11.21 11.16 7.96
N TYR A 379 10.18 11.99 8.15
CA TYR A 379 10.35 13.44 8.19
C TYR A 379 10.97 13.94 9.49
N GLU A 380 10.54 13.40 10.63
CA GLU A 380 11.04 13.84 11.94
C GLU A 380 12.43 13.28 12.27
N GLU A 381 12.64 11.99 12.00
CA GLU A 381 13.94 11.33 12.19
C GLU A 381 14.95 11.70 11.09
N GLY A 382 14.48 12.26 9.96
CA GLY A 382 15.31 12.71 8.84
C GLY A 382 15.86 11.57 7.98
N VAL A 383 15.18 10.43 7.93
CA VAL A 383 15.64 9.24 7.21
C VAL A 383 15.35 9.38 5.71
N GLY A 384 16.38 9.19 4.88
CA GLY A 384 16.30 9.33 3.42
C GLY A 384 16.35 10.77 2.91
N MET A 385 16.77 11.72 3.75
CA MET A 385 16.80 13.17 3.46
C MET A 385 18.20 13.70 3.09
N GLU A 386 19.26 12.90 3.20
CA GLU A 386 20.65 13.31 3.02
C GLU A 386 21.14 13.04 1.58
N GLY A 387 20.26 13.28 0.60
CA GLY A 387 20.51 13.07 -0.83
C GLY A 387 20.32 11.62 -1.28
N GLU A 388 19.87 10.70 -0.41
CA GLU A 388 19.64 9.31 -0.82
C GLU A 388 18.52 9.19 -1.87
N MET A 389 17.50 10.05 -1.80
CA MET A 389 16.42 10.06 -2.80
C MET A 389 16.92 10.54 -4.17
N ASP A 390 17.72 11.61 -4.20
CA ASP A 390 18.34 12.10 -5.44
C ASP A 390 19.29 11.06 -6.05
N ALA A 391 20.05 10.35 -5.22
CA ALA A 391 20.94 9.27 -5.65
C ALA A 391 20.18 8.09 -6.30
N VAL A 392 18.97 7.78 -5.82
CA VAL A 392 18.10 6.75 -6.43
C VAL A 392 17.66 7.16 -7.83
N LEU A 393 17.30 8.44 -8.03
CA LEU A 393 16.88 8.96 -9.33
C LEU A 393 18.06 9.10 -10.30
N ALA A 394 19.24 9.48 -9.81
CA ALA A 394 20.44 9.61 -10.63
C ALA A 394 21.08 8.26 -11.02
N ALA A 395 20.68 7.15 -10.36
CA ALA A 395 21.16 5.83 -10.71
C ALA A 395 20.74 5.48 -12.15
N PRO A 396 21.66 5.02 -13.02
CA PRO A 396 21.29 4.64 -14.37
C PRO A 396 20.19 3.57 -14.31
N LYS A 397 19.14 3.70 -15.15
CA LYS A 397 18.10 2.69 -15.35
C LYS A 397 18.76 1.42 -15.91
N VAL A 398 19.39 0.63 -15.06
CA VAL A 398 19.90 -0.69 -15.41
C VAL A 398 18.66 -1.56 -15.60
N GLY A 399 18.49 -2.07 -16.82
CA GLY A 399 17.49 -3.09 -17.11
C GLY A 399 17.60 -4.23 -16.10
N ASP A 400 16.44 -4.62 -15.56
CA ASP A 400 16.23 -5.67 -14.55
C ASP A 400 16.87 -5.45 -13.16
N ALA A 401 16.00 -5.15 -12.20
CA ALA A 401 16.03 -5.49 -10.78
C ALA A 401 17.42 -5.76 -10.13
N VAL A 402 17.84 -4.83 -9.26
CA VAL A 402 18.70 -4.99 -8.08
C VAL A 402 19.39 -6.37 -7.97
N ILE A 403 20.55 -6.51 -8.64
CA ILE A 403 21.49 -7.58 -8.34
C ILE A 403 22.25 -7.20 -7.07
N ILE A 404 21.79 -7.72 -5.94
CA ILE A 404 22.64 -7.90 -4.75
C ILE A 404 23.85 -8.74 -5.20
N LYS A 405 25.07 -8.21 -5.01
CA LYS A 405 26.33 -8.93 -5.25
C LYS A 405 26.29 -10.29 -4.51
N LYS A 406 26.06 -11.38 -5.23
CA LYS A 406 26.15 -12.75 -4.71
C LYS A 406 27.60 -13.20 -4.71
N ASN A 407 28.16 -13.42 -3.53
CA ASN A 407 29.31 -14.31 -3.38
C ASN A 407 28.84 -15.76 -3.61
N ASN A 408 29.52 -16.45 -4.53
CA ASN A 408 29.27 -17.82 -4.94
C ASN A 408 29.33 -18.81 -3.77
N LYS A 409 28.23 -19.56 -3.52
CA LYS A 409 28.24 -21.04 -3.35
C LYS A 409 26.81 -21.61 -3.20
N LYS A 410 26.52 -22.56 -4.11
CA LYS A 410 25.48 -23.61 -4.17
C LYS A 410 24.00 -23.24 -3.95
N LYS A 411 23.22 -23.48 -5.01
CA LYS A 411 21.77 -23.28 -5.16
C LYS A 411 20.94 -24.12 -4.18
N PRO A 412 19.94 -23.53 -3.51
CA PRO A 412 18.70 -24.21 -3.13
C PRO A 412 17.59 -23.90 -4.14
N GLN A 413 16.74 -24.90 -4.40
CA GLN A 413 15.65 -24.90 -5.38
C GLN A 413 14.56 -23.86 -5.05
N LYS A 414 14.12 -23.12 -6.07
CA LYS A 414 12.98 -22.18 -6.02
C LYS A 414 11.68 -22.90 -6.41
N LYS A 415 10.66 -22.83 -5.56
CA LYS A 415 9.22 -23.11 -5.73
C LYS A 415 8.52 -22.40 -4.55
N HIS A 416 7.48 -21.55 -4.60
CA HIS A 416 6.56 -21.00 -5.61
C HIS A 416 6.05 -19.62 -5.12
N TYR A 417 5.91 -18.62 -6.01
CA TYR A 417 4.72 -17.74 -6.10
C TYR A 417 4.62 -17.39 -7.59
N ARG A 418 3.58 -17.94 -8.24
CA ARG A 418 3.46 -18.05 -9.69
C ARG A 418 2.74 -16.81 -10.21
N ARG A 419 3.51 -15.84 -10.72
CA ARG A 419 3.04 -14.94 -11.78
C ARG A 419 2.90 -15.82 -13.03
N GLU A 420 1.69 -16.26 -13.35
CA GLU A 420 1.45 -17.13 -14.50
C GLU A 420 1.77 -16.40 -15.80
N LYS A 421 2.97 -16.67 -16.34
CA LYS A 421 3.22 -16.60 -17.78
C LYS A 421 2.38 -17.68 -18.43
N SER A 422 1.31 -17.30 -19.12
CA SER A 422 0.65 -18.18 -20.09
C SER A 422 1.60 -18.37 -21.28
N ASN A 423 2.22 -19.53 -21.39
CA ASN A 423 2.96 -19.95 -22.58
C ASN A 423 2.18 -21.09 -23.23
N SER A 424 1.32 -20.74 -24.19
CA SER A 424 0.76 -21.68 -25.17
C SER A 424 1.51 -21.45 -26.48
N THR A 425 2.44 -22.36 -26.77
CA THR A 425 3.33 -22.38 -27.94
C THR A 425 2.65 -22.90 -29.20
N ARG A 426 2.87 -22.22 -30.35
CA ARG A 426 3.51 -22.73 -31.59
C ARG A 426 2.97 -22.01 -32.83
N SER A 427 3.84 -21.34 -33.57
CA SER A 427 4.11 -21.66 -34.99
C SER A 427 5.24 -20.78 -35.55
N SER A 428 6.20 -21.45 -36.21
CA SER A 428 6.90 -21.05 -37.45
C SER A 428 7.20 -19.58 -37.73
N GLY A 429 8.48 -19.32 -38.00
CA GLY A 429 9.00 -18.01 -38.32
C GLY A 429 8.33 -17.29 -39.49
N SER A 430 8.23 -15.97 -39.34
CA SER A 430 8.49 -14.97 -40.36
C SER A 430 8.66 -13.63 -39.66
N ALA A 431 9.62 -12.85 -40.14
CA ALA A 431 9.96 -11.53 -39.63
C ALA A 431 8.82 -10.52 -39.87
N GLY A 432 8.65 -9.58 -38.94
CA GLY A 432 7.81 -8.39 -39.11
C GLY A 432 7.00 -8.03 -37.86
N ASP A 433 7.22 -6.80 -37.39
CA ASP A 433 6.28 -5.94 -36.65
C ASP A 433 6.27 -5.90 -35.10
N ALA A 434 6.72 -4.73 -34.65
CA ALA A 434 6.23 -3.85 -33.57
C ALA A 434 6.24 -4.33 -32.11
N GLU A 435 7.06 -3.62 -31.34
CA GLU A 435 7.24 -3.66 -29.89
C GLU A 435 5.94 -3.38 -29.12
N GLY A 436 5.40 -4.41 -28.46
CA GLY A 436 4.39 -4.28 -27.41
C GLY A 436 5.03 -4.47 -26.04
N GLY A 437 5.40 -3.37 -25.39
CA GLY A 437 5.99 -3.37 -24.04
C GLY A 437 5.01 -3.90 -23.00
N SER A 438 5.30 -5.08 -22.44
CA SER A 438 4.62 -5.64 -21.28
C SER A 438 4.79 -4.72 -20.07
N SER A 439 3.74 -3.96 -19.72
CA SER A 439 3.67 -3.10 -18.54
C SER A 439 3.92 -3.88 -17.24
N THR A 440 5.17 -3.87 -16.78
CA THR A 440 5.49 -4.04 -15.37
C THR A 440 5.33 -2.68 -14.69
N LEU A 441 4.43 -2.62 -13.70
CA LEU A 441 4.25 -1.48 -12.79
C LEU A 441 5.63 -0.88 -12.46
N THR A 442 5.90 0.32 -12.98
CA THR A 442 7.19 0.97 -12.72
C THR A 442 7.08 1.64 -11.36
N GLU A 443 7.79 1.10 -10.38
CA GLU A 443 7.80 1.62 -9.01
C GLU A 443 8.34 3.06 -8.99
N MET A 444 7.73 3.94 -8.18
CA MET A 444 8.26 5.29 -8.01
C MET A 444 9.68 5.20 -7.45
N PRO A 445 10.66 5.84 -8.10
CA PRO A 445 12.00 5.90 -7.54
C PRO A 445 11.95 6.68 -6.23
N SER A 446 12.31 6.01 -5.14
CA SER A 446 12.40 6.62 -3.80
C SER A 446 13.42 5.86 -2.96
N TYR A 447 13.83 6.45 -1.84
CA TYR A 447 14.70 5.80 -0.87
C TYR A 447 14.13 4.38 -0.53
N PRO A 448 14.90 3.28 -0.66
CA PRO A 448 14.34 1.93 -0.67
C PRO A 448 13.47 1.56 0.54
N LEU A 449 13.81 2.07 1.72
CA LEU A 449 13.05 1.80 2.93
C LEU A 449 11.72 2.58 2.96
N LEU A 450 11.68 3.77 2.35
CA LEU A 450 10.43 4.51 2.13
C LEU A 450 9.54 3.77 1.13
N ALA A 451 10.10 3.26 0.03
CA ALA A 451 9.37 2.43 -0.92
C ALA A 451 8.74 1.22 -0.23
N GLN A 452 9.55 0.47 0.53
CA GLN A 452 9.09 -0.67 1.32
C GLN A 452 7.99 -0.28 2.32
N TRP A 453 8.17 0.82 3.06
CA TRP A 453 7.19 1.33 4.01
C TRP A 453 5.84 1.64 3.36
N ARG A 454 5.85 2.31 2.22
CA ARG A 454 4.63 2.72 1.51
C ARG A 454 3.93 1.50 0.91
N ASN A 455 4.67 0.63 0.21
CA ASN A 455 4.11 -0.52 -0.48
C ASN A 455 3.59 -1.58 0.48
N ASN A 456 4.26 -1.78 1.62
CA ASN A 456 3.83 -2.77 2.61
C ASN A 456 2.37 -2.56 3.05
N CYS A 457 1.97 -1.35 3.40
CA CYS A 457 0.58 -1.09 3.78
C CYS A 457 -0.33 -1.00 2.56
N ARG A 458 0.11 -0.29 1.51
CA ARG A 458 -0.68 -0.08 0.28
C ARG A 458 -1.10 -1.41 -0.34
N ASP A 459 -0.17 -2.33 -0.59
CA ASP A 459 -0.43 -3.53 -1.37
C ASP A 459 -1.44 -4.45 -0.66
N TRP A 460 -1.33 -4.56 0.67
CA TRP A 460 -2.34 -5.24 1.47
C TRP A 460 -3.68 -4.51 1.45
N CYS A 461 -3.71 -3.18 1.53
CA CYS A 461 -4.95 -2.43 1.42
C CYS A 461 -5.64 -2.61 0.06
N CYS A 462 -4.88 -2.62 -1.04
CA CYS A 462 -5.39 -2.92 -2.38
C CYS A 462 -6.04 -4.30 -2.44
N HIS A 463 -5.39 -5.31 -1.83
CA HIS A 463 -5.89 -6.68 -1.80
C HIS A 463 -7.13 -6.84 -0.92
N LEU A 464 -7.13 -6.25 0.28
CA LEU A 464 -8.15 -6.45 1.31
C LEU A 464 -9.40 -5.56 1.11
N TYR A 465 -9.22 -4.40 0.47
CA TYR A 465 -10.23 -3.34 0.28
C TYR A 465 -10.33 -2.98 -1.21
N ALA A 466 -9.66 -1.90 -1.64
CA ALA A 466 -9.70 -1.36 -2.99
C ALA A 466 -8.38 -0.65 -3.33
N TYR A 467 -8.11 -0.45 -4.63
CA TYR A 467 -6.87 0.18 -5.10
C TYR A 467 -6.80 1.69 -4.83
N ALA A 468 -7.93 2.39 -4.93
CA ALA A 468 -8.03 3.82 -4.62
C ALA A 468 -8.82 4.04 -3.33
N THR A 469 -8.40 5.03 -2.53
CA THR A 469 -9.06 5.36 -1.26
C THR A 469 -10.26 6.28 -1.50
N PRO A 470 -11.50 5.83 -1.19
CA PRO A 470 -12.68 6.69 -1.26
C PRO A 470 -12.62 7.80 -0.23
N THR A 471 -13.17 8.96 -0.58
CA THR A 471 -13.44 10.05 0.35
C THR A 471 -14.93 10.33 0.43
N ARG A 472 -15.36 11.01 1.48
CA ARG A 472 -16.76 11.43 1.60
C ARG A 472 -17.18 12.31 0.42
N GLU A 473 -16.32 13.25 0.02
CA GLU A 473 -16.53 14.12 -1.15
C GLU A 473 -16.74 13.30 -2.43
N ALA A 474 -15.90 12.29 -2.68
CA ALA A 474 -16.03 11.43 -3.85
C ALA A 474 -17.34 10.64 -3.82
N LEU A 475 -17.69 10.01 -2.69
CA LEU A 475 -18.93 9.25 -2.53
C LEU A 475 -20.17 10.15 -2.71
N ASP A 476 -20.17 11.36 -2.13
CA ASP A 476 -21.27 12.33 -2.26
C ASP A 476 -21.41 12.82 -3.71
N VAL A 477 -20.32 12.96 -4.47
CA VAL A 477 -20.37 13.27 -5.90
C VAL A 477 -20.94 12.10 -6.69
N MET A 478 -20.47 10.87 -6.44
CA MET A 478 -20.97 9.67 -7.13
C MET A 478 -22.46 9.46 -6.89
N ALA A 479 -22.94 9.67 -5.66
CA ALA A 479 -24.34 9.50 -5.27
C ALA A 479 -25.32 10.32 -6.12
N LYS A 480 -24.89 11.47 -6.66
CA LYS A 480 -25.70 12.32 -7.55
C LYS A 480 -26.02 11.69 -8.91
N TYR A 481 -25.26 10.66 -9.28
CA TYR A 481 -25.38 9.96 -10.56
C TYR A 481 -26.02 8.57 -10.41
N ALA A 482 -26.60 8.28 -9.25
CA ALA A 482 -27.36 7.05 -9.05
C ALA A 482 -28.58 6.97 -10.00
N PRO A 483 -28.97 5.75 -10.44
CA PRO A 483 -28.43 4.44 -10.07
C PRO A 483 -27.08 4.13 -10.74
N ILE A 484 -26.20 3.35 -10.08
CA ILE A 484 -24.83 3.05 -10.53
C ILE A 484 -24.66 1.57 -10.85
N VAL A 485 -23.82 1.25 -11.83
CA VAL A 485 -23.26 -0.09 -12.08
C VAL A 485 -21.74 -0.05 -12.02
N GLU A 486 -21.13 -0.82 -11.12
CA GLU A 486 -19.69 -0.99 -11.01
C GLU A 486 -19.24 -2.24 -11.79
N VAL A 487 -18.31 -2.08 -12.73
CA VAL A 487 -17.69 -3.19 -13.48
C VAL A 487 -16.23 -3.33 -13.08
N GLY A 488 -15.83 -4.54 -12.70
CA GLY A 488 -14.51 -4.80 -12.11
C GLY A 488 -14.46 -4.44 -10.62
N ALA A 489 -15.54 -4.72 -9.89
CA ALA A 489 -15.74 -4.26 -8.52
C ALA A 489 -14.78 -4.90 -7.49
N GLY A 490 -14.08 -5.98 -7.84
CA GLY A 490 -13.21 -6.70 -6.91
C GLY A 490 -13.96 -7.13 -5.65
N THR A 491 -13.54 -6.63 -4.49
CA THR A 491 -14.20 -6.91 -3.20
C THR A 491 -15.56 -6.21 -3.01
N GLY A 492 -15.91 -5.27 -3.90
CA GLY A 492 -17.10 -4.43 -3.77
C GLY A 492 -16.98 -3.32 -2.71
N TYR A 493 -15.76 -2.95 -2.29
CA TYR A 493 -15.56 -1.97 -1.21
C TYR A 493 -16.24 -0.61 -1.48
N TRP A 494 -16.03 -0.02 -2.67
CA TRP A 494 -16.68 1.25 -3.06
C TRP A 494 -18.21 1.13 -3.09
N SER A 495 -18.72 0.09 -3.77
CA SER A 495 -20.15 -0.22 -3.78
C SER A 495 -20.74 -0.39 -2.38
N SER A 496 -20.03 -1.05 -1.46
CA SER A 496 -20.50 -1.21 -0.09
C SER A 496 -20.67 0.14 0.61
N LEU A 497 -19.72 1.08 0.47
CA LEU A 497 -19.82 2.41 1.10
C LEU A 497 -20.99 3.23 0.53
N LEU A 498 -21.24 3.12 -0.78
CA LEU A 498 -22.39 3.72 -1.45
C LEU A 498 -23.72 3.12 -0.95
N GLN A 499 -23.81 1.80 -0.81
CA GLN A 499 -24.99 1.10 -0.28
C GLN A 499 -25.29 1.48 1.17
N HIS A 500 -24.26 1.61 2.02
CA HIS A 500 -24.42 2.12 3.39
C HIS A 500 -24.97 3.56 3.41
N SER A 501 -24.75 4.32 2.34
CA SER A 501 -25.32 5.67 2.13
C SER A 501 -26.64 5.65 1.34
N HIS A 502 -27.30 4.49 1.22
CA HIS A 502 -28.56 4.27 0.51
C HIS A 502 -28.54 4.63 -0.97
N VAL A 503 -27.37 4.58 -1.61
CA VAL A 503 -27.22 4.75 -3.06
C VAL A 503 -27.53 3.43 -3.76
N ASP A 504 -28.38 3.47 -4.81
CA ASP A 504 -28.62 2.31 -5.68
C ASP A 504 -27.36 2.03 -6.50
N VAL A 505 -26.64 0.96 -6.15
CA VAL A 505 -25.47 0.47 -6.86
C VAL A 505 -25.47 -1.05 -6.92
N VAL A 506 -25.18 -1.58 -8.12
CA VAL A 506 -24.94 -2.99 -8.37
C VAL A 506 -23.48 -3.21 -8.78
N ALA A 507 -22.86 -4.25 -8.25
CA ALA A 507 -21.43 -4.52 -8.43
C ALA A 507 -21.22 -5.84 -9.19
N TYR A 508 -20.35 -5.80 -10.20
CA TYR A 508 -19.96 -6.97 -10.98
C TYR A 508 -18.44 -7.10 -11.09
N ASP A 509 -17.95 -8.33 -10.98
CA ASP A 509 -16.56 -8.68 -11.24
C ASP A 509 -16.48 -9.97 -12.07
N LYS A 510 -15.47 -10.10 -12.94
CA LYS A 510 -15.28 -11.30 -13.76
C LYS A 510 -15.09 -12.54 -12.90
N CYS A 511 -14.36 -12.40 -11.79
CA CYS A 511 -14.08 -13.44 -10.83
C CYS A 511 -14.26 -12.86 -9.42
N PRO A 512 -15.50 -12.68 -8.94
CA PRO A 512 -15.74 -12.11 -7.61
C PRO A 512 -14.96 -12.89 -6.55
N PRO A 513 -14.25 -12.21 -5.64
CA PRO A 513 -13.47 -12.89 -4.63
C PRO A 513 -14.41 -13.68 -3.72
N SER A 514 -14.13 -14.96 -3.55
CA SER A 514 -14.93 -15.87 -2.73
C SER A 514 -14.02 -16.87 -2.04
N ALA A 515 -14.42 -17.30 -0.84
CA ALA A 515 -13.71 -18.32 -0.08
C ALA A 515 -13.79 -19.70 -0.78
N GLU A 516 -14.81 -19.93 -1.62
CA GLU A 516 -15.11 -21.22 -2.25
C GLU A 516 -14.52 -21.38 -3.66
N GLY A 517 -14.02 -20.30 -4.29
CA GLY A 517 -13.43 -20.37 -5.62
C GLY A 517 -12.05 -21.03 -5.60
N VAL A 518 -11.84 -22.06 -6.43
CA VAL A 518 -10.58 -22.86 -6.48
C VAL A 518 -9.33 -21.99 -6.74
N ASP A 519 -9.43 -21.00 -7.64
CA ASP A 519 -8.28 -20.19 -8.07
C ASP A 519 -8.20 -18.79 -7.41
N GLY A 520 -9.22 -18.41 -6.62
CA GLY A 520 -9.34 -17.06 -6.04
C GLY A 520 -9.45 -15.94 -7.09
N ASN A 521 -9.62 -14.70 -6.65
CA ASN A 521 -9.51 -13.52 -7.52
C ASN A 521 -8.02 -13.16 -7.71
N ALA A 522 -7.60 -12.84 -8.93
CA ALA A 522 -6.19 -12.56 -9.24
C ALA A 522 -5.59 -11.36 -8.46
N TYR A 523 -6.43 -10.40 -8.07
CA TYR A 523 -6.05 -9.19 -7.36
C TYR A 523 -6.38 -9.24 -5.87
N HIS A 524 -7.46 -9.94 -5.49
CA HIS A 524 -8.02 -9.95 -4.13
C HIS A 524 -7.97 -11.32 -3.43
N GLY A 525 -7.46 -12.36 -4.09
CA GLY A 525 -7.33 -13.69 -3.51
C GLY A 525 -8.69 -14.27 -3.10
N HIS A 526 -8.75 -14.83 -1.89
CA HIS A 526 -9.95 -15.48 -1.35
C HIS A 526 -10.65 -14.64 -0.29
N VAL A 527 -10.41 -13.33 -0.24
CA VAL A 527 -11.06 -12.47 0.75
C VAL A 527 -12.58 -12.46 0.51
N PRO A 528 -13.40 -12.48 1.57
CA PRO A 528 -14.84 -12.30 1.42
C PRO A 528 -15.15 -10.88 0.93
N PRO A 529 -16.15 -10.69 0.05
CA PRO A 529 -16.53 -9.37 -0.43
C PRO A 529 -17.22 -8.55 0.67
N PHE A 530 -17.31 -7.23 0.49
CA PHE A 530 -17.99 -6.31 1.43
C PHE A 530 -19.49 -6.21 1.17
N CYS A 531 -19.92 -6.50 -0.06
CA CYS A 531 -21.32 -6.53 -0.48
C CYS A 531 -21.51 -7.67 -1.49
N PRO A 532 -22.74 -7.99 -1.89
CA PRO A 532 -22.96 -8.89 -3.02
C PRO A 532 -22.27 -8.36 -4.29
N VAL A 533 -21.44 -9.19 -4.92
CA VAL A 533 -20.76 -8.91 -6.19
C VAL A 533 -21.14 -10.01 -7.18
N GLY A 534 -21.87 -9.64 -8.23
CA GLY A 534 -22.28 -10.56 -9.28
C GLY A 534 -21.09 -10.97 -10.15
N ARG A 535 -21.13 -12.19 -10.69
CA ARG A 535 -20.16 -12.61 -11.70
C ARG A 535 -20.53 -12.01 -13.06
N GLY A 536 -19.66 -11.18 -13.62
CA GLY A 536 -19.87 -10.54 -14.93
C GLY A 536 -18.79 -9.52 -15.28
N GLY A 537 -18.63 -9.25 -16.57
CA GLY A 537 -17.75 -8.24 -17.14
C GLY A 537 -18.51 -7.18 -17.95
N PRO A 538 -17.86 -6.50 -18.91
CA PRO A 538 -18.47 -5.44 -19.72
C PRO A 538 -19.77 -5.82 -20.43
N GLU A 539 -19.98 -7.10 -20.74
CA GLU A 539 -21.18 -7.63 -21.38
C GLU A 539 -22.49 -7.37 -20.61
N ILE A 540 -22.42 -7.20 -19.29
CA ILE A 540 -23.60 -6.86 -18.47
C ILE A 540 -24.20 -5.51 -18.89
N LEU A 541 -23.39 -4.59 -19.41
CA LEU A 541 -23.84 -3.24 -19.79
C LEU A 541 -24.78 -3.24 -21.01
N GLY A 542 -24.90 -4.36 -21.72
CA GLY A 542 -25.87 -4.54 -22.80
C GLY A 542 -27.27 -4.96 -22.33
N GLN A 543 -27.47 -5.22 -21.04
CA GLN A 543 -28.76 -5.61 -20.47
C GLN A 543 -29.67 -4.38 -20.26
N GLU A 544 -30.99 -4.56 -20.40
CA GLU A 544 -31.96 -3.45 -20.33
C GLU A 544 -31.99 -2.76 -18.96
N ASP A 545 -31.79 -3.52 -17.88
CA ASP A 545 -31.74 -3.03 -16.50
C ASP A 545 -30.48 -2.18 -16.19
N MET A 546 -29.48 -2.22 -17.07
CA MET A 546 -28.26 -1.41 -16.97
C MET A 546 -28.34 -0.11 -17.78
N ALA A 547 -29.27 0.02 -18.73
CA ALA A 547 -29.29 1.13 -19.70
C ALA A 547 -29.45 2.52 -19.06
N GLY A 548 -30.11 2.61 -17.90
CA GLY A 548 -30.33 3.86 -17.17
C GLY A 548 -29.31 4.16 -16.05
N ARG A 549 -28.30 3.31 -15.86
CA ARG A 549 -27.32 3.46 -14.77
C ARG A 549 -26.10 4.27 -15.22
N ALA A 550 -25.46 4.99 -14.30
CA ALA A 550 -24.10 5.49 -14.49
C ALA A 550 -23.10 4.34 -14.37
N LEU A 551 -22.09 4.30 -15.26
CA LEU A 551 -21.03 3.30 -15.21
C LEU A 551 -19.94 3.77 -14.26
N PHE A 552 -19.55 2.93 -13.31
CA PHE A 552 -18.40 3.14 -12.44
C PHE A 552 -17.26 2.17 -12.76
N LEU A 553 -16.06 2.73 -12.97
CA LEU A 553 -14.81 2.01 -13.19
C LEU A 553 -13.77 2.51 -12.19
N CYS A 554 -13.36 1.68 -11.23
CA CYS A 554 -12.29 1.98 -10.28
C CYS A 554 -11.07 1.13 -10.57
N TYR A 555 -9.93 1.78 -10.82
CA TYR A 555 -8.66 1.13 -11.13
C TYR A 555 -8.83 0.03 -12.21
N PRO A 556 -9.31 0.37 -13.42
CA PRO A 556 -9.41 -0.63 -14.48
C PRO A 556 -8.05 -1.31 -14.70
N PRO A 557 -8.00 -2.64 -14.85
CA PRO A 557 -6.75 -3.37 -14.91
C PRO A 557 -5.91 -2.95 -16.13
N PRO A 558 -4.61 -2.66 -15.96
CA PRO A 558 -3.77 -2.16 -17.03
C PRO A 558 -3.59 -3.19 -18.14
N GLY A 559 -3.73 -2.76 -19.39
CA GLY A 559 -3.58 -3.59 -20.59
C GLY A 559 -4.73 -4.58 -20.86
N ASP A 560 -5.75 -4.65 -19.99
CA ASP A 560 -6.95 -5.45 -20.22
C ASP A 560 -7.99 -4.67 -21.03
N ALA A 561 -8.75 -5.38 -21.89
CA ALA A 561 -9.78 -4.77 -22.71
C ALA A 561 -11.07 -4.41 -21.94
N MET A 562 -11.16 -4.75 -20.65
CA MET A 562 -12.34 -4.49 -19.81
C MET A 562 -12.81 -3.05 -19.91
N ALA A 563 -11.93 -2.07 -19.65
CA ALA A 563 -12.31 -0.67 -19.58
C ALA A 563 -12.80 -0.12 -20.92
N VAL A 564 -12.03 -0.34 -21.99
CA VAL A 564 -12.41 0.11 -23.35
C VAL A 564 -13.71 -0.55 -23.81
N ARG A 565 -13.90 -1.85 -23.52
CA ARG A 565 -15.14 -2.55 -23.87
C ARG A 565 -16.33 -2.06 -23.05
N SER A 566 -16.13 -1.71 -21.78
CA SER A 566 -17.17 -1.08 -20.96
C SER A 566 -17.64 0.22 -21.59
N VAL A 567 -16.74 1.12 -22.00
CA VAL A 567 -17.11 2.37 -22.69
C VAL A 567 -17.83 2.10 -24.02
N GLN A 568 -17.43 1.05 -24.74
CA GLN A 568 -18.04 0.70 -26.03
C GLN A 568 -19.48 0.20 -25.90
N LEU A 569 -19.76 -0.65 -24.90
CA LEU A 569 -21.06 -1.26 -24.65
C LEU A 569 -21.99 -0.36 -23.84
N PHE A 570 -21.45 0.56 -23.05
CA PHE A 570 -22.22 1.45 -22.20
C PHE A 570 -23.20 2.31 -22.99
N GLN A 571 -24.48 2.20 -22.63
CA GLN A 571 -25.58 2.94 -23.27
C GLN A 571 -25.98 4.22 -22.50
N GLY A 572 -25.63 4.33 -21.22
CA GLY A 572 -25.97 5.49 -20.39
C GLY A 572 -25.14 6.75 -20.69
N ASP A 573 -25.35 7.81 -19.92
CA ASP A 573 -24.77 9.13 -20.22
C ASP A 573 -23.57 9.52 -19.36
N VAL A 574 -23.37 8.87 -18.22
CA VAL A 574 -22.34 9.25 -17.23
C VAL A 574 -21.41 8.09 -16.93
N ILE A 575 -20.11 8.36 -17.01
CA ILE A 575 -19.05 7.45 -16.56
C ILE A 575 -18.32 8.10 -15.37
N LEU A 576 -18.31 7.38 -14.26
CA LEU A 576 -17.51 7.65 -13.07
C LEU A 576 -16.23 6.82 -13.21
N HIS A 577 -15.08 7.47 -13.28
CA HIS A 577 -13.80 6.79 -13.43
C HIS A 577 -12.86 7.20 -12.31
N VAL A 578 -12.30 6.23 -11.60
CA VAL A 578 -11.22 6.41 -10.63
C VAL A 578 -9.95 5.77 -11.17
N GLY A 579 -8.95 6.58 -11.51
CA GLY A 579 -7.70 6.09 -12.08
C GLY A 579 -6.68 7.20 -12.36
N GLU A 580 -5.53 6.80 -12.87
CA GLU A 580 -4.40 7.63 -13.29
C GLU A 580 -4.33 7.68 -14.82
N TRP A 581 -4.37 8.88 -15.40
CA TRP A 581 -4.27 9.06 -16.85
C TRP A 581 -2.85 8.83 -17.36
N GLN A 582 -2.68 8.14 -18.48
CA GLN A 582 -1.39 7.68 -19.02
C GLN A 582 -0.51 7.05 -17.94
N GLY A 583 -1.15 6.32 -17.04
CA GLY A 583 -0.54 5.73 -15.85
C GLY A 583 -0.75 4.22 -15.80
N ASP A 584 -0.96 3.72 -14.59
CA ASP A 584 -1.08 2.29 -14.32
C ASP A 584 -2.54 1.79 -14.25
N THR A 585 -3.50 2.55 -14.80
CA THR A 585 -4.93 2.19 -14.82
C THR A 585 -5.51 2.29 -16.23
N GLY A 586 -6.17 1.22 -16.68
CA GLY A 586 -6.67 1.12 -18.04
C GLY A 586 -5.53 1.12 -19.05
N ASP A 587 -5.80 1.60 -20.26
CA ASP A 587 -4.80 1.77 -21.29
C ASP A 587 -5.16 2.92 -22.23
N GLN A 588 -4.25 3.27 -23.13
CA GLN A 588 -4.46 4.34 -24.11
C GLN A 588 -5.72 4.12 -24.97
N ARG A 589 -6.13 2.86 -25.21
CA ARG A 589 -7.35 2.55 -25.99
C ARG A 589 -8.60 2.96 -25.23
N PHE A 590 -8.66 2.68 -23.93
CA PHE A 590 -9.72 3.14 -23.04
C PHE A 590 -9.76 4.67 -22.98
N GLU A 591 -8.61 5.29 -22.76
CA GLU A 591 -8.46 6.74 -22.66
C GLU A 591 -8.94 7.47 -23.91
N SER A 592 -8.46 7.06 -25.09
CA SER A 592 -8.91 7.58 -26.38
C SER A 592 -10.41 7.38 -26.59
N GLU A 593 -10.95 6.20 -26.28
CA GLU A 593 -12.36 5.91 -26.50
C GLU A 593 -13.28 6.73 -25.57
N LEU A 594 -12.86 6.94 -24.32
CA LEU A 594 -13.55 7.78 -23.36
C LEU A 594 -13.57 9.24 -23.83
N GLN A 595 -12.41 9.80 -24.17
CA GLN A 595 -12.31 11.18 -24.66
C GLN A 595 -13.00 11.40 -26.01
N ARG A 596 -13.08 10.37 -26.85
CA ARG A 596 -13.79 10.44 -28.13
C ARG A 596 -15.29 10.65 -27.91
N ARG A 597 -15.89 9.91 -26.99
CA ARG A 597 -17.35 9.84 -26.77
C ARG A 597 -17.88 10.73 -25.64
N PHE A 598 -17.03 11.12 -24.69
CA PHE A 598 -17.42 11.84 -23.48
C PHE A 598 -16.58 13.11 -23.29
N VAL A 599 -17.08 14.04 -22.49
CA VAL A 599 -16.36 15.22 -22.01
C VAL A 599 -16.23 15.17 -20.49
N LEU A 600 -15.12 15.67 -19.97
CA LEU A 600 -14.91 15.79 -18.54
C LEU A 600 -15.83 16.87 -17.97
N GLU A 601 -16.68 16.47 -17.02
CA GLU A 601 -17.62 17.34 -16.31
C GLU A 601 -17.06 17.77 -14.95
N GLN A 602 -16.48 16.83 -14.20
CA GLN A 602 -15.97 17.08 -12.85
C GLN A 602 -14.75 16.20 -12.53
N GLU A 603 -13.84 16.74 -11.71
CA GLU A 603 -12.72 16.01 -11.13
C GLU A 603 -12.70 16.24 -9.61
N VAL A 604 -12.46 15.17 -8.84
CA VAL A 604 -12.31 15.17 -7.38
C VAL A 604 -10.99 14.48 -7.05
N GLN A 605 -10.14 15.17 -6.30
CA GLN A 605 -8.84 14.64 -5.88
C GLN A 605 -9.03 13.56 -4.81
N LEU A 606 -8.21 12.51 -4.87
CA LEU A 606 -8.24 11.43 -3.89
C LEU A 606 -6.93 11.36 -3.08
N PRO A 607 -6.98 10.77 -1.87
CA PRO A 607 -5.77 10.40 -1.14
C PRO A 607 -4.99 9.36 -1.93
N ASN A 608 -3.73 9.68 -2.22
CA ASN A 608 -2.86 8.85 -3.04
C ASN A 608 -1.77 8.18 -2.21
N TRP A 609 -1.69 6.85 -2.33
CA TRP A 609 -0.66 6.02 -1.72
C TRP A 609 0.58 5.95 -2.61
N GLY A 610 1.77 6.16 -2.07
CA GLY A 610 2.96 5.81 -2.83
C GLY A 610 3.05 6.60 -4.14
N ASN A 611 3.08 5.82 -5.22
CA ASN A 611 3.19 6.16 -6.63
C ASN A 611 1.87 6.18 -7.38
N SER A 612 0.77 6.43 -6.67
CA SER A 612 -0.52 6.69 -7.31
C SER A 612 -0.77 8.18 -7.49
N ALA A 613 -1.57 8.48 -8.51
CA ALA A 613 -2.15 9.80 -8.77
C ALA A 613 -3.59 9.62 -9.28
N TYR A 614 -4.37 8.80 -8.55
CA TYR A 614 -5.76 8.54 -8.85
C TYR A 614 -6.60 9.76 -8.52
N ASN A 615 -7.52 10.10 -9.42
CA ASN A 615 -8.60 11.05 -9.19
C ASN A 615 -9.92 10.39 -9.58
N LEU A 616 -11.01 10.81 -8.93
CA LEU A 616 -12.35 10.56 -9.44
C LEU A 616 -12.65 11.59 -10.53
N THR A 617 -12.96 11.09 -11.72
CA THR A 617 -13.36 11.88 -12.88
C THR A 617 -14.77 11.50 -13.30
N VAL A 618 -15.61 12.50 -13.54
CA VAL A 618 -16.99 12.35 -14.00
C VAL A 618 -17.03 12.79 -15.47
N TRP A 619 -17.48 11.88 -16.32
CA TRP A 619 -17.51 12.05 -17.76
C TRP A 619 -18.94 11.99 -18.26
N ARG A 620 -19.35 12.99 -19.05
CA ARG A 620 -20.68 13.06 -19.64
C ARG A 620 -20.61 12.83 -21.14
N ARG A 621 -21.53 12.03 -21.67
CA ARG A 621 -21.61 11.72 -23.11
C ARG A 621 -21.74 13.01 -23.91
N LYS A 622 -20.96 13.15 -24.98
CA LYS A 622 -20.97 14.33 -25.84
C LYS A 622 -22.37 14.57 -26.42
N ALA A 623 -22.98 15.68 -26.03
CA ALA A 623 -24.14 16.29 -26.64
C ALA A 623 -23.78 17.72 -27.08
N LYS A 624 -24.57 18.34 -27.97
CA LYS A 624 -24.19 19.58 -28.68
C LYS A 624 -23.88 20.82 -27.81
N ASN A 625 -24.09 20.81 -26.48
CA ASN A 625 -24.01 22.01 -25.63
C ASN A 625 -23.32 21.80 -24.26
N ILE A 626 -22.34 20.89 -24.14
CA ILE A 626 -21.62 20.70 -22.85
C ILE A 626 -20.26 21.40 -22.94
N GLU A 627 -20.07 22.43 -22.13
CA GLU A 627 -18.75 23.05 -21.94
C GLU A 627 -17.82 22.06 -21.23
N SER A 628 -16.65 21.81 -21.82
CA SER A 628 -15.62 20.98 -21.19
C SER A 628 -14.96 21.75 -20.06
N LYS A 629 -14.81 21.13 -18.89
CA LYS A 629 -14.02 21.70 -17.81
C LYS A 629 -12.53 21.62 -18.13
N GLU A 630 -11.76 22.63 -17.71
CA GLU A 630 -10.29 22.59 -17.77
C GLU A 630 -9.76 21.37 -17.02
N TRP A 631 -8.92 20.60 -17.70
CA TRP A 631 -8.41 19.34 -17.18
C TRP A 631 -6.94 19.48 -16.77
N ARG A 632 -6.73 19.78 -15.50
CA ARG A 632 -5.40 20.15 -14.99
C ARG A 632 -4.37 19.04 -15.06
N ALA A 633 -4.78 17.76 -14.94
CA ALA A 633 -3.86 16.62 -15.05
C ALA A 633 -3.17 16.52 -16.42
N MET A 634 -3.72 17.17 -17.46
CA MET A 634 -3.20 17.17 -18.83
C MET A 634 -2.80 18.59 -19.29
N SER A 635 -2.47 19.48 -18.35
CA SER A 635 -2.01 20.84 -18.62
C SER A 635 -0.76 21.19 -17.81
N CYS A 636 0.00 22.18 -18.27
CA CYS A 636 1.13 22.74 -17.54
C CYS A 636 0.66 23.35 -16.21
N PHE A 637 1.27 22.96 -15.09
CA PHE A 637 0.85 23.42 -13.75
C PHE A 637 1.17 24.89 -13.47
N HIS A 638 2.03 25.50 -14.28
CA HIS A 638 2.42 26.90 -14.17
C HIS A 638 1.64 27.83 -15.13
N CYS A 639 1.62 27.51 -16.43
CA CYS A 639 1.06 28.38 -17.47
C CYS A 639 -0.26 27.88 -18.08
N ASP A 640 -0.81 26.79 -17.57
CA ASP A 640 -2.07 26.15 -18.00
C ASP A 640 -2.12 25.68 -19.47
N LYS A 641 -0.99 25.77 -20.20
CA LYS A 641 -0.84 25.22 -21.56
C LYS A 641 -1.31 23.76 -21.62
N THR A 642 -2.28 23.46 -22.48
CA THR A 642 -2.86 22.12 -22.60
C THR A 642 -1.94 21.17 -23.36
N LEU A 643 -2.22 19.87 -23.28
CA LEU A 643 -1.53 18.87 -24.08
C LEU A 643 -1.59 19.18 -25.59
N ALA A 644 -2.74 19.66 -26.08
CA ALA A 644 -2.95 19.98 -27.49
C ALA A 644 -2.14 21.22 -27.92
N ASP A 645 -2.09 22.25 -27.07
CA ASP A 645 -1.29 23.46 -27.35
C ASP A 645 0.21 23.11 -27.39
N ALA A 646 0.67 22.29 -26.44
CA ALA A 646 2.05 21.83 -26.34
C ALA A 646 2.47 21.01 -27.57
N ALA A 647 1.62 20.10 -28.04
CA ALA A 647 1.88 19.32 -29.25
C ALA A 647 1.92 20.18 -30.52
N ALA A 648 1.03 21.18 -30.63
CA ALA A 648 1.01 22.10 -31.78
C ALA A 648 2.29 22.94 -31.89
N GLU A 649 2.94 23.24 -30.77
CA GLU A 649 4.21 23.98 -30.71
C GLU A 649 5.45 23.07 -30.84
N GLY A 650 5.28 21.74 -30.81
CA GLY A 650 6.38 20.77 -30.88
C GLY A 650 7.12 20.54 -29.56
N ASP A 651 6.59 21.04 -28.44
CA ASP A 651 7.18 20.96 -27.11
C ASP A 651 6.28 20.12 -26.19
N PRO A 652 6.44 18.78 -26.14
CA PRO A 652 5.53 17.91 -25.39
C PRO A 652 5.55 18.21 -23.89
N LEU A 653 4.37 18.16 -23.26
CA LEU A 653 4.28 18.24 -21.80
C LEU A 653 5.06 17.08 -21.17
N ARG A 654 5.83 17.38 -20.12
CA ARG A 654 6.53 16.37 -19.33
C ARG A 654 6.00 16.32 -17.91
N ARG A 655 5.67 15.13 -17.46
CA ARG A 655 5.14 14.84 -16.13
C ARG A 655 6.23 14.33 -15.20
N CYS A 656 6.26 14.84 -13.98
CA CYS A 656 7.18 14.36 -12.96
C CYS A 656 6.92 12.89 -12.63
N VAL A 657 7.95 12.05 -12.68
CA VAL A 657 7.83 10.60 -12.41
C VAL A 657 7.65 10.28 -10.92
N VAL A 658 8.01 11.23 -10.05
CA VAL A 658 7.91 11.09 -8.59
C VAL A 658 6.49 11.36 -8.12
N CYS A 659 5.92 12.53 -8.42
CA CYS A 659 4.55 12.80 -7.99
C CYS A 659 3.48 12.17 -8.91
N LYS A 660 3.78 11.97 -10.20
CA LYS A 660 2.82 11.56 -11.25
C LYS A 660 1.60 12.49 -11.41
N THR A 661 1.61 13.65 -10.77
CA THR A 661 0.54 14.66 -10.85
C THR A 661 0.96 15.84 -11.71
N ASN A 662 2.08 16.47 -11.37
CA ASN A 662 2.49 17.73 -11.97
C ASN A 662 3.11 17.52 -13.35
N ALA A 663 2.66 18.29 -14.33
CA ALA A 663 3.20 18.36 -15.68
C ALA A 663 3.61 19.78 -16.04
N TYR A 664 4.66 19.92 -16.86
CA TYR A 664 5.18 21.21 -17.32
C TYR A 664 5.55 21.15 -18.79
N CYS A 665 5.43 22.29 -19.48
CA CYS A 665 5.86 22.43 -20.87
C CYS A 665 7.35 22.79 -21.01
N SER A 666 8.03 23.18 -19.93
CA SER A 666 9.44 23.57 -19.96
C SER A 666 10.08 23.52 -18.57
N SER A 667 11.42 23.52 -18.54
CA SER A 667 12.21 23.65 -17.30
C SER A 667 11.91 24.95 -16.55
N ILE A 668 11.66 26.04 -17.26
CA ILE A 668 11.29 27.35 -16.69
C ILE A 668 9.96 27.25 -15.94
N CYS A 669 8.93 26.62 -16.54
CA CYS A 669 7.65 26.41 -15.87
C CYS A 669 7.79 25.52 -14.63
N ALA A 670 8.63 24.48 -14.71
CA ALA A 670 8.92 23.61 -13.56
C ALA A 670 9.65 24.36 -12.44
N GLN A 671 10.57 25.28 -12.78
CA GLN A 671 11.28 26.13 -11.83
C GLN A 671 10.34 27.15 -11.17
N GLN A 672 9.42 27.75 -11.93
CA GLN A 672 8.46 28.72 -11.41
C GLN A 672 7.41 28.07 -10.47
N ASP A 673 7.12 26.79 -10.65
CA ASP A 673 6.22 26.01 -9.79
C ASP A 673 6.98 25.19 -8.72
N ALA A 674 8.28 25.42 -8.52
CA ALA A 674 9.13 24.56 -7.69
C ALA A 674 8.61 24.38 -6.25
N VAL A 675 8.04 25.42 -5.65
CA VAL A 675 7.47 25.37 -4.28
C VAL A 675 6.25 24.44 -4.22
N ALA A 676 5.28 24.62 -5.13
CA ALA A 676 4.10 23.77 -5.19
C ALA A 676 4.46 22.32 -5.56
N HIS A 677 5.44 22.14 -6.44
CA HIS A 677 5.94 20.84 -6.83
C HIS A 677 6.62 20.11 -5.66
N ALA A 678 7.45 20.82 -4.89
CA ALA A 678 8.06 20.27 -3.68
C ALA A 678 7.01 19.89 -2.63
N ALA A 679 5.93 20.66 -2.49
CA ALA A 679 4.82 20.33 -1.61
C ALA A 679 4.08 19.04 -2.04
N GLU A 680 3.91 18.82 -3.36
CA GLU A 680 3.35 17.58 -3.91
C GLU A 680 4.24 16.36 -3.60
N HIS A 681 5.57 16.52 -3.62
CA HIS A 681 6.53 15.52 -3.17
C HIS A 681 6.46 15.29 -1.66
N ALA A 682 6.39 16.36 -0.86
CA ALA A 682 6.31 16.27 0.60
C ALA A 682 5.04 15.52 1.04
N ALA A 683 3.89 15.72 0.38
CA ALA A 683 2.67 14.94 0.62
C ALA A 683 2.87 13.42 0.43
N ARG A 684 3.93 13.03 -0.29
CA ARG A 684 4.37 11.66 -0.56
C ARG A 684 5.59 11.25 0.28
N LEU A 685 6.00 12.07 1.24
CA LEU A 685 7.22 11.92 2.04
C LEU A 685 8.50 11.82 1.21
N VAL A 686 8.51 12.44 0.03
CA VAL A 686 9.69 12.54 -0.84
C VAL A 686 10.24 13.95 -0.75
N PHE A 687 11.55 14.06 -0.55
CA PHE A 687 12.24 15.33 -0.35
C PHE A 687 13.52 15.32 -1.16
N LEU A 688 13.48 15.94 -2.33
CA LEU A 688 14.60 16.04 -3.25
C LEU A 688 15.34 17.36 -3.04
N GLU A 689 16.63 17.36 -3.33
CA GLU A 689 17.41 18.60 -3.36
C GLU A 689 16.99 19.46 -4.57
N GLU A 690 16.67 20.73 -4.30
CA GLU A 690 16.33 21.66 -5.38
C GLU A 690 17.58 22.05 -6.18
N PRO A 691 17.48 22.10 -7.52
CA PRO A 691 18.58 22.58 -8.35
C PRO A 691 18.91 24.04 -8.01
N THR A 692 20.20 24.36 -7.91
CA THR A 692 20.67 25.70 -7.52
C THR A 692 20.95 26.63 -8.70
N SER A 693 20.75 26.18 -9.94
CA SER A 693 21.01 26.94 -11.15
C SER A 693 20.05 26.55 -12.28
N ASP A 694 19.82 27.45 -13.23
CA ASP A 694 18.96 27.21 -14.39
C ASP A 694 19.45 26.01 -15.21
N ILE A 695 20.77 25.91 -15.42
CA ILE A 695 21.40 24.74 -16.08
C ILE A 695 21.09 23.43 -15.32
N GLY A 696 20.96 23.48 -14.00
CA GLY A 696 20.55 22.34 -13.19
C GLY A 696 19.10 21.94 -13.44
N TYR A 697 18.20 22.93 -13.55
CA TYR A 697 16.80 22.71 -13.89
C TYR A 697 16.64 22.11 -15.29
N ASP A 698 17.35 22.65 -16.29
CA ASP A 698 17.32 22.13 -17.66
C ASP A 698 17.72 20.65 -17.70
N ARG A 699 18.85 20.31 -17.08
CA ARG A 699 19.34 18.92 -17.02
C ARG A 699 18.36 17.96 -16.34
N ILE A 700 17.71 18.40 -15.28
CA ILE A 700 16.74 17.57 -14.55
C ILE A 700 15.45 17.41 -15.36
N PHE A 701 14.97 18.47 -15.99
CA PHE A 701 13.78 18.44 -16.83
C PHE A 701 13.95 17.58 -18.09
N GLU A 702 15.15 17.57 -18.66
CA GLU A 702 15.48 16.72 -19.81
C GLU A 702 15.67 15.25 -19.44
N ASN A 703 15.92 14.95 -18.16
CA ASN A 703 16.24 13.61 -17.68
C ASN A 703 14.98 12.75 -17.44
N GLU A 704 14.88 11.63 -18.16
CA GLU A 704 13.80 10.65 -18.04
C GLU A 704 13.68 9.97 -16.67
N ALA A 705 14.68 10.11 -15.81
CA ALA A 705 14.60 9.66 -14.43
C ALA A 705 13.76 10.60 -13.55
N PHE A 706 13.52 11.84 -13.99
CA PHE A 706 12.74 12.84 -13.25
C PHE A 706 11.44 13.21 -13.97
N TYR A 707 11.46 13.29 -15.30
CA TYR A 707 10.31 13.70 -16.10
C TYR A 707 10.07 12.76 -17.28
N ARG A 708 8.81 12.41 -17.55
CA ARG A 708 8.40 11.60 -18.69
C ARG A 708 7.44 12.41 -19.58
N GLU A 709 7.64 12.33 -20.89
CA GLU A 709 6.74 12.95 -21.87
C GLU A 709 5.33 12.33 -21.81
N LEU A 710 4.31 13.20 -21.86
CA LEU A 710 2.92 12.84 -22.05
C LEU A 710 2.62 12.73 -23.55
N GLN A 711 1.82 11.73 -23.91
CA GLN A 711 1.47 11.44 -25.29
C GLN A 711 0.09 11.99 -25.63
N GLU A 712 -0.10 12.47 -26.85
CA GLU A 712 -1.45 12.80 -27.30
C GLU A 712 -2.31 11.55 -27.45
N PRO A 713 -3.61 11.63 -27.11
CA PRO A 713 -4.56 10.57 -27.38
C PRO A 713 -4.73 10.40 -28.90
N ASP A 714 -4.66 9.16 -29.39
CA ASP A 714 -5.02 8.86 -30.78
C ASP A 714 -6.56 8.93 -30.90
N LEU A 715 -7.05 10.05 -31.45
CA LEU A 715 -8.46 10.30 -31.71
C LEU A 715 -8.82 10.08 -33.19
N GLY A 716 -7.99 9.36 -33.95
CA GLY A 716 -8.24 9.03 -35.34
C GLY A 716 -9.61 8.36 -35.60
N GLY A 717 -10.14 8.51 -36.81
CA GLY A 717 -11.51 8.09 -37.18
C GLY A 717 -11.77 6.57 -37.22
N SER A 718 -10.76 5.75 -36.97
CA SER A 718 -10.90 4.29 -36.96
C SER A 718 -11.39 3.85 -35.57
N VAL A 719 -12.60 3.29 -35.49
CA VAL A 719 -13.05 2.59 -34.26
C VAL A 719 -11.96 1.58 -33.90
N VAL A 720 -11.45 1.65 -32.66
CA VAL A 720 -10.44 0.69 -32.16
C VAL A 720 -11.02 -0.71 -32.30
N ALA A 721 -10.61 -1.42 -33.35
CA ALA A 721 -11.09 -2.76 -33.65
C ALA A 721 -10.47 -3.72 -32.63
N ILE A 722 -11.23 -4.04 -31.58
CA ILE A 722 -10.82 -5.06 -30.61
C ILE A 722 -11.10 -6.41 -31.29
N LYS A 723 -10.05 -7.13 -31.71
CA LYS A 723 -10.17 -8.54 -32.10
C LYS A 723 -10.64 -9.32 -30.87
N SER A 724 -11.95 -9.55 -30.78
CA SER A 724 -12.57 -10.37 -29.74
C SER A 724 -12.19 -11.83 -29.96
N ASN A 725 -11.37 -12.41 -29.08
CA ASN A 725 -11.28 -13.87 -28.98
C ASN A 725 -11.87 -14.38 -27.65
N TRP A 726 -13.06 -13.86 -27.31
CA TRP A 726 -13.76 -14.21 -26.07
C TRP A 726 -14.45 -15.59 -26.12
N ASN A 727 -14.82 -16.08 -27.29
CA ASN A 727 -15.47 -17.40 -27.43
C ASN A 727 -14.53 -18.59 -27.17
N ALA A 728 -13.22 -18.37 -27.05
CA ALA A 728 -12.25 -19.41 -26.75
C ALA A 728 -12.10 -19.70 -25.23
N LEU A 729 -12.69 -18.89 -24.36
CA LEU A 729 -12.49 -18.95 -22.89
C LEU A 729 -13.78 -19.30 -22.10
N VAL A 730 -14.89 -19.60 -22.79
CA VAL A 730 -16.20 -19.88 -22.16
C VAL A 730 -16.66 -21.32 -22.40
N LYS A 731 -15.74 -22.26 -22.71
CA LYS A 731 -16.09 -23.69 -22.68
C LYS A 731 -15.46 -24.35 -21.44
N PRO A 732 -16.24 -25.02 -20.59
CA PRO A 732 -15.67 -25.90 -19.58
C PRO A 732 -14.98 -27.07 -20.31
N SER A 733 -13.74 -27.37 -19.92
CA SER A 733 -13.03 -28.56 -20.40
C SER A 733 -13.77 -29.80 -19.93
N GLN A 734 -14.48 -30.46 -20.86
CA GLN A 734 -14.74 -31.89 -20.75
C GLN A 734 -13.46 -32.59 -21.18
N ASP A 735 -12.79 -33.22 -20.23
CA ASP A 735 -11.72 -34.18 -20.49
C ASP A 735 -12.37 -35.42 -21.12
N ASP A 736 -12.15 -35.62 -22.42
CA ASP A 736 -12.26 -36.94 -23.04
C ASP A 736 -10.83 -37.43 -23.30
N ASP A 737 -10.42 -38.40 -22.48
CA ASP A 737 -9.23 -39.22 -22.67
C ASP A 737 -9.40 -40.09 -23.93
N THR A 738 -8.72 -39.72 -25.01
CA THR A 738 -8.31 -40.70 -26.03
C THR A 738 -7.00 -40.25 -26.66
N ASP A 739 -5.90 -40.90 -26.31
CA ASP A 739 -4.74 -40.97 -27.19
C ASP A 739 -4.31 -42.43 -27.34
N SER A 740 -4.41 -42.86 -28.59
CA SER A 740 -4.03 -44.13 -29.16
C SER A 740 -2.52 -44.35 -29.14
N ASN A 741 -2.08 -45.57 -28.84
CA ASN A 741 -0.86 -46.14 -29.40
C ASN A 741 -1.10 -47.61 -29.73
N ASP A 742 -1.01 -47.92 -31.01
CA ASP A 742 -0.87 -49.27 -31.57
C ASP A 742 0.51 -49.85 -31.22
N GLU A 743 0.56 -51.11 -30.78
CA GLU A 743 1.26 -52.20 -31.49
C GLU A 743 1.02 -53.57 -30.78
N ASP A 744 0.78 -54.58 -31.62
CA ASP A 744 0.84 -56.05 -31.46
C ASP A 744 -0.36 -56.88 -30.91
N GLN A 745 -0.88 -57.71 -31.85
CA GLN A 745 -1.89 -58.80 -31.80
C GLN A 745 -1.46 -60.05 -30.98
N PRO A 746 -2.26 -61.16 -30.85
CA PRO A 746 -3.61 -61.50 -31.36
C PRO A 746 -4.58 -62.15 -30.32
N SER A 747 -5.76 -62.60 -30.82
CA SER A 747 -6.78 -63.55 -30.25
C SER A 747 -7.73 -62.95 -29.19
N ASP A 748 -9.07 -63.03 -29.25
CA ASP A 748 -10.00 -64.02 -29.81
C ASP A 748 -11.39 -63.39 -30.19
N GLU A 749 -12.13 -64.23 -30.91
CA GLU A 749 -13.49 -64.25 -31.47
C GLU A 749 -14.67 -63.46 -30.81
N ASP A 750 -15.60 -63.13 -31.72
CA ASP A 750 -17.08 -63.12 -31.62
C ASP A 750 -17.93 -61.85 -31.31
N SER A 751 -18.63 -61.44 -32.38
CA SER A 751 -20.10 -61.23 -32.50
C SER A 751 -20.75 -59.85 -32.26
N ASP A 752 -21.19 -59.28 -33.39
CA ASP A 752 -22.56 -58.83 -33.75
C ASP A 752 -23.22 -57.50 -33.30
N ALA A 753 -23.77 -56.85 -34.36
CA ALA A 753 -24.95 -55.97 -34.50
C ALA A 753 -24.83 -54.48 -34.11
N GLU A 754 -24.79 -53.53 -35.07
CA GLU A 754 -25.94 -52.86 -35.75
C GLU A 754 -26.91 -52.18 -34.76
N SER A 755 -27.35 -50.91 -34.83
CA SER A 755 -27.69 -49.98 -35.92
C SER A 755 -28.09 -48.62 -35.26
N GLN A 756 -27.56 -47.47 -35.68
CA GLN A 756 -28.12 -46.47 -36.62
C GLN A 756 -29.38 -45.65 -36.19
N LEU A 757 -29.23 -44.31 -36.37
CA LEU A 757 -30.23 -43.27 -36.73
C LEU A 757 -31.21 -42.79 -35.62
N THR A 758 -31.69 -41.54 -35.50
CA THR A 758 -31.52 -40.23 -36.19
C THR A 758 -32.19 -39.11 -35.38
N LYS A 759 -31.77 -37.87 -35.66
CA LYS A 759 -32.32 -36.57 -35.24
C LYS A 759 -33.78 -36.29 -35.68
N SER A 760 -34.52 -35.56 -34.84
CA SER A 760 -35.32 -34.36 -35.21
C SER A 760 -35.54 -33.50 -33.94
N LYS A 761 -35.23 -32.19 -33.85
CA LYS A 761 -36.03 -31.00 -34.27
C LYS A 761 -37.54 -31.23 -34.03
N THR A 762 -38.31 -30.49 -33.24
CA THR A 762 -38.41 -29.05 -32.85
C THR A 762 -39.31 -28.99 -31.58
N GLY A 763 -39.11 -28.14 -30.58
CA GLY A 763 -39.61 -26.75 -30.56
C GLY A 763 -40.44 -26.45 -29.30
N PHE A 764 -40.31 -25.19 -28.83
CA PHE A 764 -41.28 -24.38 -28.08
C PHE A 764 -41.50 -24.50 -26.55
N ALA A 765 -41.11 -23.38 -25.91
CA ALA A 765 -41.83 -22.52 -24.96
C ALA A 765 -42.05 -22.91 -23.48
N PHE A 766 -41.68 -21.92 -22.66
CA PHE A 766 -41.80 -21.77 -21.21
C PHE A 766 -43.24 -21.78 -20.68
N ASN A 767 -43.41 -22.20 -19.43
CA ASN A 767 -44.30 -21.51 -18.50
C ASN A 767 -43.83 -21.67 -17.04
N PHE A 768 -43.86 -20.55 -16.31
CA PHE A 768 -43.59 -20.44 -14.87
C PHE A 768 -44.84 -20.77 -14.04
N SER A 769 -44.63 -21.38 -12.86
CA SER A 769 -45.37 -21.26 -11.58
C SER A 769 -45.01 -22.50 -10.74
N ASN A 770 -44.54 -22.45 -9.50
CA ASN A 770 -44.47 -21.43 -8.45
C ASN A 770 -43.12 -21.50 -7.72
#